data_AF-A0A959D858-F1
#
_entry.id   AF-A0A959D858-F1
#
_cell.length_a   1.000
_cell.length_b   1.000
_cell.length_c   1.000
_cell.angle_alpha   90.00
_cell.angle_beta   90.00
_cell.angle_gamma   90.00
#
_symmetry.space_group_name_H-M   'P 1'
#
loop_
_entity.id
_entity.type
_entity.pdbx_description
1 polymer ?
#
loop_
_entity_poly.entity_id
_entity_poly.type
_entity_poly.pdbx_seq_one_letter_code
_entity_poly.pdbx_strand_id
1 'polypeptide(L)'
;MSLQNKISRIKCAIEPVSSVYAFVDEELRLLGEKHGPAVAGLARTILDWLTPEGGTPLSLPETDLQQKLGRAPEYSPANYRQALAGLARAGLIGHTDEGQLQISSNYLAQELNQLFLGQRTLRREMAALVRDKCQRKDLLSEKELNNVLPLADVLALTSQERAFVRRSQRAVKRRKRLRGGALLALILLLSTLVALIYRNYQEAEKARKVAVQASQEAKASEALATQRAIELGKQRDTVRSLNRELELARDKALASADEARQSAIEATAARGDAESLANRLAIANVDLTEQTERALLAEQQARDSAELARDKALEADTARQRAEALSLIIKSRNIALRVPQLPDEQVLAKAMLAYQAYEVNAKPGLGGDPDNGDIYKALYHALQSLRQQMGVEDTDQLKNVHKEYPMSIVAAGNGYYSAGADGVVMHWAFGGASTGRIKGIHPDVHNHLAISDDGRWLLICSRLPFVQLYDTSSGKLYQAPYPGNWGATDAIYEPESGKFLVAGYADSPLWFDPESRTLEPSGFQQPLKAIARYDGGYLGLTRDGQAVQDGQVQQDWPNILTAVAAAGTEGAGAQLALGDQYGDIYIEMDNADIPPVQIHQSAIEAMQYSPDGRYLASLSRDGKVSIIDIGRYLTERATYQPVLLDMKGLSASAIAFSKDSWELLLGSKGGDIVRFYLGSEIYAQKLCRLLEERGGGALDWAGPWEEYFQESGTPPSCK
;
A
#
# COMPACT_ATOMS: atom_id res chain seq x y z
N MET A 1 -5.55 26.15 -0.41
CA MET A 1 -6.34 25.47 0.64
C MET A 1 -7.70 25.07 0.08
N SER A 2 -8.04 23.79 0.09
CA SER A 2 -9.42 23.39 -0.24
C SER A 2 -10.36 23.95 0.82
N LEU A 3 -11.56 24.38 0.42
CA LEU A 3 -12.60 24.85 1.34
C LEU A 3 -12.87 23.82 2.46
N GLN A 4 -12.63 22.54 2.19
CA GLN A 4 -12.74 21.50 3.21
C GLN A 4 -11.70 21.58 4.32
N ASN A 5 -10.46 22.01 4.05
CA ASN A 5 -9.48 22.23 5.12
C ASN A 5 -9.90 23.40 6.01
N LYS A 6 -10.73 24.34 5.52
CA LYS A 6 -11.35 25.38 6.35
C LYS A 6 -12.57 24.86 7.10
N ILE A 7 -13.47 24.13 6.44
CA ILE A 7 -14.66 23.51 7.08
C ILE A 7 -14.27 22.49 8.16
N SER A 8 -13.25 21.66 7.93
CA SER A 8 -12.75 20.69 8.91
C SER A 8 -12.05 21.38 10.08
N ARG A 9 -11.27 22.45 9.81
CA ARG A 9 -10.71 23.32 10.86
C ARG A 9 -11.80 23.99 11.69
N ILE A 10 -12.89 24.47 11.08
CA ILE A 10 -14.02 25.07 11.81
C ILE A 10 -14.79 24.01 12.63
N LYS A 11 -14.92 22.78 12.12
CA LYS A 11 -15.52 21.67 12.88
C LYS A 11 -14.60 21.14 14.00
N CYS A 12 -13.28 21.23 13.85
CA CYS A 12 -12.29 20.83 14.87
C CYS A 12 -11.96 21.94 15.88
N ALA A 13 -12.16 23.22 15.55
CA ALA A 13 -11.79 24.35 16.41
C ALA A 13 -12.85 24.72 17.46
N ILE A 14 -13.84 23.85 17.68
CA ILE A 14 -14.88 24.05 18.70
C ILE A 14 -14.87 22.83 19.61
N GLU A 15 -13.82 22.72 20.44
CA GLU A 15 -13.94 22.07 21.74
C GLU A 15 -14.12 23.16 22.78
N PRO A 16 -15.32 23.35 23.34
CA PRO A 16 -15.49 24.24 24.47
C PRO A 16 -15.29 23.46 25.78
N VAL A 17 -14.25 23.80 26.54
CA VAL A 17 -13.97 23.27 27.90
C VAL A 17 -14.71 24.09 28.97
N SER A 18 -15.90 24.64 28.66
CA SER A 18 -16.69 25.46 29.59
C SER A 18 -17.97 24.73 30.02
N SER A 19 -18.25 24.78 31.33
CA SER A 19 -19.43 24.17 31.97
C SER A 19 -20.76 24.71 31.43
N VAL A 20 -20.75 25.91 30.82
CA VAL A 20 -21.92 26.57 30.25
C VAL A 20 -22.35 25.91 28.94
N TYR A 21 -21.43 25.42 28.11
CA TYR A 21 -21.78 24.73 26.86
C TYR A 21 -22.44 23.38 27.11
N ALA A 22 -21.86 22.60 28.02
CA ALA A 22 -22.43 21.32 28.42
C ALA A 22 -23.84 21.50 28.98
N PHE A 23 -24.06 22.58 29.75
CA PHE A 23 -25.38 22.95 30.26
C PHE A 23 -26.37 23.32 29.13
N VAL A 24 -26.00 24.23 28.22
CA VAL A 24 -26.88 24.65 27.13
C VAL A 24 -27.23 23.49 26.19
N ASP A 25 -26.25 22.65 25.86
CA ASP A 25 -26.48 21.50 24.96
C ASP A 25 -27.36 20.44 25.62
N GLU A 26 -27.16 20.18 26.91
CA GLU A 26 -28.01 19.27 27.69
C GLU A 26 -29.45 19.80 27.80
N GLU A 27 -29.64 21.10 28.05
CA GLU A 27 -30.98 21.70 28.10
C GLU A 27 -31.69 21.64 26.74
N LEU A 28 -30.97 21.90 25.63
CA LEU A 28 -31.52 21.75 24.28
C LEU A 28 -31.85 20.28 23.96
N ARG A 29 -31.04 19.33 24.44
CA ARG A 29 -31.26 17.89 24.30
C ARG A 29 -32.54 17.47 25.04
N LEU A 30 -32.66 17.83 26.31
CA LEU A 30 -33.84 17.56 27.15
C LEU A 30 -35.11 18.18 26.55
N LEU A 31 -35.00 19.39 25.99
CA LEU A 31 -36.11 20.04 25.30
C LEU A 31 -36.55 19.25 24.05
N GLY A 32 -35.59 18.75 23.28
CA GLY A 32 -35.81 17.94 22.09
C GLY A 32 -36.42 16.58 22.40
N GLU A 33 -35.99 15.92 23.48
CA GLU A 33 -36.57 14.65 23.93
C GLU A 33 -38.03 14.81 24.38
N LYS A 34 -38.35 15.93 25.02
CA LYS A 34 -39.68 16.18 25.57
C LYS A 34 -40.69 16.69 24.55
N HIS A 35 -40.26 17.53 23.61
CA HIS A 35 -41.15 18.26 22.71
C HIS A 35 -40.85 18.03 21.22
N GLY A 36 -39.85 17.22 20.89
CA GLY A 36 -39.44 16.87 19.54
C GLY A 36 -38.31 17.73 18.99
N PRO A 37 -37.59 17.24 17.96
CA PRO A 37 -36.38 17.88 17.45
C PRO A 37 -36.63 19.27 16.85
N ALA A 38 -37.84 19.53 16.33
CA ALA A 38 -38.22 20.85 15.81
C ALA A 38 -38.27 21.93 16.91
N VAL A 39 -38.61 21.57 18.16
CA VAL A 39 -38.66 22.52 19.28
C VAL A 39 -37.25 22.85 19.77
N ALA A 40 -36.36 21.86 19.83
CA ALA A 40 -34.94 22.07 20.13
C ALA A 40 -34.23 22.90 19.04
N GLY A 41 -34.51 22.63 17.77
CA GLY A 41 -33.98 23.39 16.63
C GLY A 41 -34.43 24.86 16.66
N LEU A 42 -35.71 25.10 16.98
CA LEU A 42 -36.24 26.44 17.14
C LEU A 42 -35.64 27.17 18.36
N ALA A 43 -35.49 26.49 19.50
CA ALA A 43 -34.86 27.05 20.70
C ALA A 43 -33.39 27.44 20.44
N ARG A 44 -32.64 26.59 19.73
CA ARG A 44 -31.27 26.88 19.30
C ARG A 44 -31.21 28.10 18.38
N THR A 45 -32.17 28.24 17.46
CA THR A 45 -32.24 29.39 16.55
C THR A 45 -32.56 30.70 17.28
N ILE A 46 -33.42 30.65 18.30
CA ILE A 46 -33.74 31.79 19.17
C ILE A 46 -32.50 32.26 19.92
N LEU A 47 -31.73 31.34 20.52
CA LEU A 47 -30.49 31.66 21.22
C LEU A 47 -29.43 32.27 20.28
N ASP A 48 -29.27 31.73 19.06
CA ASP A 48 -28.38 32.29 18.04
C ASP A 48 -28.76 33.75 17.75
N TRP A 49 -30.04 34.07 17.59
CA TRP A 49 -30.45 35.43 17.22
C TRP A 49 -30.38 36.46 18.32
N LEU A 50 -30.60 36.06 19.57
CA LEU A 50 -30.43 36.95 20.74
C LEU A 50 -28.94 37.19 21.06
N THR A 51 -28.02 36.54 20.35
CA THR A 51 -26.55 36.65 20.54
C THR A 51 -25.86 37.18 19.28
N PRO A 52 -25.93 38.48 18.97
CA PRO A 52 -25.25 39.08 17.82
C PRO A 52 -23.72 38.94 17.91
N GLU A 53 -23.06 39.15 16.77
CA GLU A 53 -21.59 39.13 16.69
C GLU A 53 -20.99 40.19 17.62
N GLY A 54 -20.23 39.72 18.62
CA GLY A 54 -19.67 40.56 19.68
C GLY A 54 -20.03 40.11 21.09
N GLY A 55 -21.01 39.20 21.24
CA GLY A 55 -21.34 38.57 22.53
C GLY A 55 -22.14 39.47 23.49
N THR A 56 -22.64 40.62 23.01
CA THR A 56 -23.58 41.46 23.76
C THR A 56 -25.00 40.94 23.56
N PRO A 57 -25.80 40.71 24.62
CA PRO A 57 -27.16 40.25 24.46
C PRO A 57 -28.02 41.26 23.71
N LEU A 58 -28.71 40.82 22.65
CA LEU A 58 -29.66 41.64 21.91
C LEU A 58 -31.04 41.52 22.51
N SER A 59 -31.64 42.65 22.86
CA SER A 59 -33.04 42.72 23.28
C SER A 59 -33.93 42.88 22.06
N LEU A 60 -34.90 41.98 21.89
CA LEU A 60 -35.84 42.02 20.76
C LEU A 60 -37.28 41.95 21.24
N PRO A 61 -38.20 42.74 20.63
CA PRO A 61 -39.63 42.49 20.76
C PRO A 61 -39.97 41.09 20.27
N GLU A 62 -40.87 40.40 20.98
CA GLU A 62 -41.30 39.05 20.59
C GLU A 62 -41.93 39.02 19.19
N THR A 63 -42.58 40.11 18.77
CA THR A 63 -43.17 40.29 17.44
C THR A 63 -42.15 40.21 16.30
N ASP A 64 -40.96 40.78 16.51
CA ASP A 64 -39.90 40.81 15.52
C ASP A 64 -39.24 39.44 15.37
N LEU A 65 -39.11 38.73 16.50
CA LEU A 65 -38.60 37.38 16.55
C LEU A 65 -39.53 36.42 15.80
N GLN A 66 -40.84 36.51 16.03
CA GLN A 66 -41.85 35.72 15.33
C GLN A 66 -41.89 36.02 13.82
N GLN A 67 -41.82 37.29 13.41
CA GLN A 67 -41.84 37.67 11.99
C GLN A 67 -40.64 37.08 11.23
N LYS A 68 -39.47 37.09 11.86
CA LYS A 68 -38.25 36.57 11.25
C LYS A 68 -38.21 35.03 11.29
N LEU A 69 -38.69 34.39 12.36
CA LEU A 69 -38.75 32.91 12.49
C LEU A 69 -39.84 32.26 11.64
N GLY A 70 -40.88 33.00 11.23
CA GLY A 70 -41.95 32.50 10.37
C GLY A 70 -41.50 31.97 8.99
N ARG A 71 -40.22 32.12 8.64
CA ARG A 71 -39.60 31.58 7.42
C ARG A 71 -38.82 30.27 7.66
N ALA A 72 -38.65 29.85 8.90
CA ALA A 72 -37.95 28.62 9.24
C ALA A 72 -38.88 27.40 9.04
N PRO A 73 -38.38 26.29 8.47
CA PRO A 73 -39.20 25.09 8.23
C PRO A 73 -39.73 24.44 9.51
N GLU A 74 -39.12 24.73 10.66
CA GLU A 74 -39.43 24.16 11.98
C GLU A 74 -40.44 25.02 12.79
N TYR A 75 -40.81 26.20 12.28
CA TYR A 75 -41.66 27.16 13.00
C TYR A 75 -43.14 26.75 13.00
N SER A 76 -43.70 26.61 14.19
CA SER A 76 -45.15 26.63 14.43
C SER A 76 -45.44 27.44 15.71
N PRO A 77 -46.61 28.10 15.83
CA PRO A 77 -46.96 28.84 17.05
C PRO A 77 -46.98 27.98 18.33
N ALA A 78 -47.15 26.66 18.18
CA ALA A 78 -47.07 25.72 19.30
C ALA A 78 -45.61 25.44 19.69
N ASN A 79 -44.76 25.13 18.70
CA ASN A 79 -43.34 24.86 18.92
C ASN A 79 -42.61 26.09 19.47
N TYR A 80 -42.96 27.28 18.98
CA TYR A 80 -42.40 28.55 19.42
C TYR A 80 -42.67 28.83 20.90
N ARG A 81 -43.92 28.64 21.34
CA ARG A 81 -44.28 28.80 22.76
C ARG A 81 -43.58 27.77 23.65
N GLN A 82 -43.44 26.53 23.18
CA GLN A 82 -42.73 25.49 23.92
C GLN A 82 -41.23 25.77 24.01
N ALA A 83 -40.62 26.27 22.94
CA ALA A 83 -39.23 26.68 22.92
C ALA A 83 -38.96 27.83 23.90
N LEU A 84 -39.75 28.90 23.86
CA LEU A 84 -39.59 30.02 24.80
C LEU A 84 -39.81 29.60 26.26
N ALA A 85 -40.85 28.83 26.55
CA ALA A 85 -41.13 28.36 27.90
C ALA A 85 -40.05 27.40 28.43
N GLY A 86 -39.37 26.68 27.54
CA GLY A 86 -38.23 25.83 27.87
C GLY A 86 -36.99 26.64 28.21
N LEU A 87 -36.59 27.53 27.31
CA LEU A 87 -35.43 28.40 27.47
C LEU A 87 -35.55 29.31 28.71
N ALA A 88 -36.75 29.84 28.99
CA ALA A 88 -36.99 30.66 30.17
C ALA A 88 -36.89 29.85 31.46
N ARG A 89 -37.36 28.60 31.47
CA ARG A 89 -37.23 27.69 32.63
C ARG A 89 -35.79 27.29 32.90
N ALA A 90 -35.00 27.09 31.85
CA ALA A 90 -33.57 26.84 31.94
C ALA A 90 -32.75 28.09 32.34
N GLY A 91 -33.40 29.25 32.50
CA GLY A 91 -32.73 30.51 32.83
C GLY A 91 -31.85 31.05 31.70
N LEU A 92 -32.03 30.58 30.46
CA LEU A 92 -31.22 30.97 29.30
C LEU A 92 -31.68 32.30 28.67
N ILE A 93 -32.97 32.61 28.81
CA ILE A 93 -33.57 33.86 28.33
C ILE A 93 -34.41 34.52 29.43
N GLY A 94 -34.51 35.84 29.39
CA GLY A 94 -35.32 36.66 30.28
C GLY A 94 -35.97 37.83 29.54
N HIS A 95 -36.62 38.72 30.29
CA HIS A 95 -37.21 39.95 29.76
C HIS A 95 -36.50 41.16 30.35
N THR A 96 -36.32 42.22 29.56
CA THR A 96 -35.87 43.53 30.04
C THR A 96 -36.99 44.23 30.81
N ASP A 97 -36.66 45.33 31.49
CA ASP A 97 -37.66 46.21 32.15
C ASP A 97 -38.69 46.78 31.16
N GLU A 98 -38.36 46.83 29.87
CA GLU A 98 -39.24 47.24 28.77
C GLU A 98 -40.03 46.07 28.15
N GLY A 99 -39.94 44.86 28.72
CA GLY A 99 -40.65 43.67 28.26
C GLY A 99 -40.07 43.01 26.99
N GLN A 100 -38.84 43.34 26.60
CA GLN A 100 -38.17 42.74 25.43
C GLN A 100 -37.43 41.47 25.81
N LEU A 101 -37.39 40.48 24.91
CA LEU A 101 -36.71 39.20 25.14
C LEU A 101 -35.19 39.37 24.98
N GLN A 102 -34.40 38.88 25.94
CA GLN A 102 -32.93 38.97 25.94
C GLN A 102 -32.31 37.71 26.58
N ILE A 103 -31.03 37.43 26.30
CA ILE A 103 -30.27 36.41 27.07
C ILE A 103 -30.10 36.89 28.51
N SER A 104 -30.23 35.97 29.48
CA SER A 104 -30.29 36.29 30.91
C SER A 104 -29.03 36.94 31.49
N SER A 105 -27.88 36.83 30.83
CA SER A 105 -26.65 37.51 31.28
C SER A 105 -25.68 37.82 30.13
N ASN A 106 -24.85 38.84 30.32
CA ASN A 106 -23.77 39.18 29.39
C ASN A 106 -22.73 38.05 29.26
N TYR A 107 -22.43 37.35 30.35
CA TYR A 107 -21.51 36.22 30.33
C TYR A 107 -22.06 35.06 29.48
N LEU A 108 -23.33 34.70 29.68
CA LEU A 108 -23.99 33.67 28.87
C LEU A 108 -24.05 34.04 27.39
N ALA A 109 -24.28 35.32 27.06
CA ALA A 109 -24.27 35.78 25.67
C ALA A 109 -22.88 35.71 25.01
N GLN A 110 -21.79 35.94 25.77
CA GLN A 110 -20.42 35.75 25.28
C GLN A 110 -20.11 34.27 24.99
N GLU A 111 -20.48 33.37 25.91
CA GLU A 111 -20.30 31.92 25.74
C GLU A 111 -21.12 31.38 24.56
N LEU A 112 -22.39 31.79 24.44
CA LEU A 112 -23.26 31.42 23.32
C LEU A 112 -22.76 31.99 21.98
N ASN A 113 -22.21 33.21 21.95
CA ASN A 113 -21.61 33.76 20.74
C ASN A 113 -20.43 32.88 20.27
N GLN A 114 -19.59 32.41 21.20
CA GLN A 114 -18.53 31.44 20.92
C GLN A 114 -19.07 30.08 20.43
N LEU A 115 -20.24 29.63 20.90
CA LEU A 115 -20.91 28.42 20.39
C LEU A 115 -21.32 28.56 18.92
N PHE A 116 -21.96 29.68 18.58
CA PHE A 116 -22.57 29.89 17.26
C PHE A 116 -21.61 30.46 16.21
N LEU A 117 -20.44 30.96 16.64
CA LEU A 117 -19.38 31.48 15.78
C LEU A 117 -19.01 30.48 14.67
N GLY A 118 -18.89 29.19 15.00
CA GLY A 118 -18.59 28.15 14.01
C GLY A 118 -19.65 27.98 12.93
N GLN A 119 -20.92 27.99 13.31
CA GLN A 119 -22.03 27.83 12.37
C GLN A 119 -22.19 29.06 11.45
N ARG A 120 -22.01 30.26 12.00
CA ARG A 120 -22.03 31.52 11.22
C ARG A 120 -20.87 31.59 10.24
N THR A 121 -19.67 31.21 10.69
CA THR A 121 -18.48 31.14 9.85
C THR A 121 -18.68 30.17 8.70
N LEU A 122 -19.20 28.97 8.99
CA LEU A 122 -19.50 27.97 7.98
C LEU A 122 -20.51 28.47 6.94
N ARG A 123 -21.62 29.08 7.37
CA ARG A 123 -22.64 29.64 6.45
C ARG A 123 -22.06 30.76 5.58
N ARG A 124 -21.24 31.65 6.16
CA ARG A 124 -20.56 32.72 5.42
C ARG A 124 -19.59 32.17 4.39
N GLU A 125 -18.78 31.17 4.76
CA GLU A 125 -17.85 30.52 3.84
C GLU A 125 -18.57 29.80 2.71
N MET A 126 -19.70 29.11 2.98
CA MET A 126 -20.46 28.43 1.94
C MET A 126 -21.12 29.44 0.99
N ALA A 127 -21.67 30.54 1.51
CA ALA A 127 -22.19 31.62 0.68
C ALA A 127 -21.09 32.29 -0.16
N ALA A 128 -19.91 32.51 0.42
CA ALA A 128 -18.75 33.07 -0.27
C ALA A 128 -18.23 32.13 -1.37
N LEU A 129 -18.17 30.81 -1.12
CA LEU A 129 -17.83 29.81 -2.13
C LEU A 129 -18.80 29.88 -3.32
N VAL A 130 -20.11 29.85 -3.04
CA VAL A 130 -21.13 29.89 -4.09
C VAL A 130 -21.00 31.18 -4.90
N ARG A 131 -20.76 32.31 -4.23
CA ARG A 131 -20.57 33.61 -4.87
C ARG A 131 -19.33 33.67 -5.76
N ASP A 132 -18.17 33.25 -5.25
CA ASP A 132 -16.91 33.21 -5.99
C ASP A 132 -17.02 32.31 -7.23
N LYS A 133 -17.55 31.10 -7.06
CA LYS A 133 -17.77 30.15 -8.17
C LYS A 133 -18.81 30.66 -9.18
N CYS A 134 -19.85 31.33 -8.71
CA CYS A 134 -20.85 31.95 -9.59
C CYS A 134 -20.25 33.10 -10.42
N GLN A 135 -19.38 33.93 -9.83
CA GLN A 135 -18.67 35.01 -10.52
C GLN A 135 -17.68 34.47 -11.56
N ARG A 136 -16.92 33.43 -11.21
CA ARG A 136 -15.98 32.76 -12.12
C ARG A 136 -16.66 31.87 -13.17
N LYS A 137 -17.98 31.65 -13.05
CA LYS A 137 -18.78 30.72 -13.87
C LYS A 137 -18.32 29.26 -13.79
N ASP A 138 -17.60 28.90 -12.73
CA ASP A 138 -17.05 27.56 -12.49
C ASP A 138 -18.05 26.70 -11.71
N LEU A 139 -18.67 25.70 -12.32
CA LEU A 139 -19.66 24.87 -11.64
C LEU A 139 -19.12 24.22 -10.36
N LEU A 140 -20.00 24.11 -9.34
CA LEU A 140 -19.69 23.41 -8.11
C LEU A 140 -19.46 21.92 -8.38
N SER A 141 -18.40 21.38 -7.79
CA SER A 141 -18.12 19.95 -7.76
C SER A 141 -19.17 19.19 -6.95
N GLU A 142 -19.20 17.88 -7.11
CA GLU A 142 -20.11 17.00 -6.34
C GLU A 142 -19.93 17.16 -4.83
N LYS A 143 -18.67 17.26 -4.40
CA LYS A 143 -18.30 17.39 -2.99
C LYS A 143 -18.76 18.73 -2.41
N GLU A 144 -18.57 19.82 -3.16
CA GLU A 144 -19.02 21.16 -2.76
C GLU A 144 -20.55 21.24 -2.71
N LEU A 145 -21.24 20.60 -3.66
CA LEU A 145 -22.70 20.51 -3.65
C LEU A 145 -23.23 19.77 -2.41
N ASN A 146 -22.59 18.69 -1.99
CA ASN A 146 -23.02 17.97 -0.78
C ASN A 146 -22.91 18.82 0.49
N ASN A 147 -22.02 19.82 0.51
CA ASN A 147 -21.88 20.75 1.65
C ASN A 147 -22.82 21.96 1.54
N VAL A 148 -23.08 22.44 0.32
CA VAL A 148 -23.92 23.62 0.08
C VAL A 148 -25.42 23.28 0.16
N LEU A 149 -25.83 22.13 -0.34
CA LEU A 149 -27.25 21.78 -0.47
C LEU A 149 -28.01 21.65 0.86
N PRO A 150 -27.45 21.05 1.92
CA PRO A 150 -28.11 21.00 3.22
C PRO A 150 -28.36 22.37 3.84
N LEU A 151 -27.62 23.40 3.40
CA LEU A 151 -27.68 24.77 3.93
C LEU A 151 -28.41 25.73 2.97
N ALA A 152 -28.86 25.26 1.80
CA ALA A 152 -29.28 26.12 0.69
C ALA A 152 -30.41 27.11 1.04
N ASP A 153 -31.29 26.74 1.97
CA ASP A 153 -32.43 27.56 2.39
C ASP A 153 -32.07 28.63 3.43
N VAL A 154 -30.97 28.42 4.16
CA VAL A 154 -30.50 29.31 5.25
C VAL A 154 -29.35 30.21 4.78
N LEU A 155 -28.72 29.91 3.65
CA LEU A 155 -27.70 30.76 3.04
C LEU A 155 -28.35 32.01 2.43
N ALA A 156 -27.77 33.18 2.72
CA ALA A 156 -28.17 34.47 2.13
C ALA A 156 -27.70 34.58 0.67
N LEU A 157 -28.32 33.78 -0.22
CA LEU A 157 -28.04 33.73 -1.66
C LEU A 157 -29.04 34.55 -2.48
N THR A 158 -28.52 35.23 -3.49
CA THR A 158 -29.29 35.92 -4.54
C THR A 158 -29.99 34.92 -5.48
N SER A 159 -30.97 35.42 -6.25
CA SER A 159 -31.69 34.61 -7.26
C SER A 159 -30.74 34.01 -8.31
N GLN A 160 -29.70 34.75 -8.71
CA GLN A 160 -28.66 34.32 -9.64
C GLN A 160 -27.79 33.19 -9.07
N GLU A 161 -27.31 33.34 -7.83
CA GLU A 161 -26.51 32.31 -7.13
C GLU A 161 -27.32 31.00 -6.96
N ARG A 162 -28.62 31.09 -6.63
CA ARG A 162 -29.50 29.89 -6.55
C ARG A 162 -29.69 29.20 -7.90
N ALA A 163 -29.80 29.97 -8.99
CA ALA A 163 -29.86 29.39 -10.34
C ALA A 163 -28.56 28.67 -10.71
N PHE A 164 -27.42 29.24 -10.32
CA PHE A 164 -26.10 28.66 -10.51
C PHE A 164 -25.90 27.33 -9.74
N VAL A 165 -26.34 27.25 -8.48
CA VAL A 165 -26.32 25.98 -7.71
C VAL A 165 -27.14 24.90 -8.42
N ARG A 166 -28.35 25.23 -8.90
CA ARG A 166 -29.20 24.30 -9.66
C ARG A 166 -28.55 23.83 -10.97
N ARG A 167 -27.84 24.72 -11.67
CA ARG A 167 -27.08 24.35 -12.88
C ARG A 167 -25.94 23.39 -12.56
N SER A 168 -25.21 23.63 -11.47
CA SER A 168 -24.13 22.75 -11.00
C SER A 168 -24.65 21.34 -10.64
N GLN A 169 -25.79 21.26 -9.94
CA GLN A 169 -26.45 19.98 -9.64
C GLN A 169 -26.76 19.15 -10.90
N ARG A 170 -27.30 19.80 -11.94
CA ARG A 170 -27.63 19.14 -13.21
C ARG A 170 -26.38 18.59 -13.91
N ALA A 171 -25.28 19.33 -13.89
CA ALA A 171 -24.02 18.90 -14.50
C ALA A 171 -23.41 17.67 -13.79
N VAL A 172 -23.43 17.64 -12.45
CA VAL A 172 -22.96 16.47 -11.68
C VAL A 172 -23.86 15.26 -11.95
N LYS A 173 -25.19 15.42 -11.96
CA LYS A 173 -26.12 14.33 -12.33
C LYS A 173 -25.86 13.78 -13.73
N ARG A 174 -25.54 14.64 -14.70
CA ARG A 174 -25.19 14.23 -16.07
C ARG A 174 -23.88 13.42 -16.11
N ARG A 175 -22.82 13.85 -15.40
CA ARG A 175 -21.55 13.10 -15.31
C ARG A 175 -21.73 11.73 -14.66
N LYS A 176 -22.56 11.61 -13.62
CA LYS A 176 -22.89 10.31 -13.01
C LYS A 176 -23.58 9.36 -13.98
N ARG A 177 -24.54 9.85 -14.76
CA ARG A 177 -25.20 9.06 -15.82
C ARG A 177 -24.21 8.59 -16.89
N LEU A 178 -23.28 9.46 -17.31
CA LEU A 178 -22.25 9.10 -18.28
C LEU A 178 -21.29 8.03 -17.73
N ARG A 179 -20.82 8.16 -16.48
CA ARG A 179 -19.99 7.13 -15.81
C ARG A 179 -20.74 5.80 -15.65
N GLY A 180 -22.01 5.84 -15.26
CA GLY A 180 -22.85 4.65 -15.19
C GLY A 180 -23.03 3.96 -16.55
N GLY A 181 -23.23 4.74 -17.62
CA GLY A 181 -23.29 4.22 -19.00
C GLY A 181 -21.96 3.61 -19.47
N ALA A 182 -20.83 4.24 -19.14
CA ALA A 182 -19.49 3.71 -19.45
C ALA A 182 -19.21 2.38 -18.72
N LEU A 183 -19.62 2.27 -17.45
CA LEU A 183 -19.48 1.03 -16.68
C LEU A 183 -20.31 -0.11 -17.30
N LEU A 184 -21.52 0.21 -17.76
CA LEU A 184 -22.40 -0.75 -18.42
C LEU A 184 -21.83 -1.20 -19.79
N ALA A 185 -21.23 -0.28 -20.55
CA ALA A 185 -20.52 -0.59 -21.78
C ALA A 185 -19.28 -1.47 -21.53
N LEU A 186 -18.55 -1.23 -20.43
CA LEU A 186 -17.41 -2.06 -20.03
C LEU A 186 -17.85 -3.49 -19.67
N ILE A 187 -18.95 -3.64 -18.92
CA ILE A 187 -19.53 -4.96 -18.60
C ILE A 187 -19.94 -5.69 -19.87
N LEU A 188 -20.58 -4.99 -20.82
CA LEU A 188 -20.93 -5.57 -22.12
C LEU A 188 -19.69 -6.00 -22.90
N LEU A 189 -18.63 -5.17 -22.95
CA LEU A 189 -17.35 -5.53 -23.56
C LEU A 189 -16.73 -6.78 -22.92
N LEU A 190 -16.70 -6.85 -21.59
CA LEU A 190 -16.23 -8.03 -20.86
C LEU A 190 -17.07 -9.26 -21.16
N SER A 191 -18.40 -9.13 -21.24
CA SER A 191 -19.28 -10.24 -21.59
C SER A 191 -19.02 -10.74 -23.02
N THR A 192 -18.76 -9.83 -23.96
CA THR A 192 -18.39 -10.20 -25.33
C THR A 192 -17.01 -10.85 -25.39
N LEU A 193 -16.06 -10.40 -24.57
CA LEU A 193 -14.74 -11.02 -24.45
C LEU A 193 -14.84 -12.44 -23.90
N VAL A 194 -15.64 -12.66 -22.84
CA VAL A 194 -15.90 -13.99 -22.28
C VAL A 194 -16.56 -14.89 -23.32
N ALA A 195 -17.54 -14.39 -24.07
CA ALA A 195 -18.16 -15.14 -25.16
C ALA A 195 -17.15 -15.48 -26.27
N LEU A 196 -16.23 -14.58 -26.59
CA LEU A 196 -15.17 -14.80 -27.57
C LEU A 196 -14.15 -15.84 -27.09
N ILE A 197 -13.74 -15.77 -25.81
CA ILE A 197 -12.88 -16.77 -25.16
C ILE A 197 -13.56 -18.13 -25.16
N TYR A 198 -14.83 -18.19 -24.80
CA TYR A 198 -15.60 -19.44 -24.80
C TYR A 198 -15.72 -20.03 -26.21
N ARG A 199 -15.94 -19.18 -27.21
CA ARG A 199 -16.00 -19.60 -28.62
C ARG A 199 -14.64 -20.11 -29.12
N ASN A 200 -13.55 -19.41 -28.79
CA ASN A 200 -12.19 -19.84 -29.11
C ASN A 200 -11.81 -21.13 -28.38
N TYR A 201 -12.24 -21.31 -27.13
CA TYR A 201 -12.07 -22.55 -26.38
C TYR A 201 -12.80 -23.71 -27.04
N GLN A 202 -14.05 -23.50 -27.47
CA GLN A 202 -14.84 -24.50 -28.22
C GLN A 202 -14.18 -24.85 -29.55
N GLU A 203 -13.66 -23.86 -30.28
CA GLU A 203 -12.92 -24.09 -31.53
C GLU A 203 -11.60 -24.82 -31.27
N ALA A 204 -10.87 -24.49 -30.21
CA ALA A 204 -9.66 -25.20 -29.79
C ALA A 204 -9.95 -26.64 -29.36
N GLU A 205 -11.07 -26.90 -28.70
CA GLU A 205 -11.46 -28.26 -28.31
C GLU A 205 -11.88 -29.10 -29.53
N LYS A 206 -12.60 -28.49 -30.48
CA LYS A 206 -12.88 -29.13 -31.78
C LYS A 206 -11.59 -29.39 -32.55
N ALA A 207 -10.69 -28.41 -32.63
CA ALA A 207 -9.39 -28.55 -33.24
C ALA A 207 -8.53 -29.61 -32.54
N ARG A 208 -8.62 -29.75 -31.21
CA ARG A 208 -7.97 -30.83 -30.44
C ARG A 208 -8.56 -32.19 -30.78
N LYS A 209 -9.88 -32.32 -30.88
CA LYS A 209 -10.53 -33.58 -31.30
C LYS A 209 -10.14 -33.95 -32.73
N VAL A 210 -10.12 -32.97 -33.63
CA VAL A 210 -9.64 -33.13 -35.01
C VAL A 210 -8.14 -33.42 -35.03
N ALA A 211 -7.32 -32.82 -34.17
CA ALA A 211 -5.88 -33.09 -34.09
C ALA A 211 -5.57 -34.44 -33.46
N VAL A 212 -6.38 -34.90 -32.50
CA VAL A 212 -6.29 -36.26 -31.93
C VAL A 212 -6.75 -37.28 -32.96
N GLN A 213 -7.85 -37.03 -33.68
CA GLN A 213 -8.25 -37.86 -34.82
C GLN A 213 -7.20 -37.84 -35.92
N ALA A 214 -6.67 -36.68 -36.30
CA ALA A 214 -5.60 -36.54 -37.29
C ALA A 214 -4.31 -37.18 -36.80
N SER A 215 -4.01 -37.20 -35.49
CA SER A 215 -2.87 -37.93 -34.91
C SER A 215 -3.11 -39.44 -34.90
N GLN A 216 -4.33 -39.89 -34.64
CA GLN A 216 -4.71 -41.30 -34.74
C GLN A 216 -4.73 -41.77 -36.20
N GLU A 217 -5.22 -40.94 -37.12
CA GLU A 217 -5.17 -41.13 -38.57
C GLU A 217 -3.75 -41.04 -39.10
N ALA A 218 -2.90 -40.17 -38.54
CA ALA A 218 -1.47 -40.10 -38.87
C ALA A 218 -0.73 -41.34 -38.38
N LYS A 219 -1.03 -41.85 -37.17
CA LYS A 219 -0.51 -43.14 -36.68
C LYS A 219 -1.04 -44.33 -37.46
N ALA A 220 -2.31 -44.31 -37.86
CA ALA A 220 -2.90 -45.33 -38.73
C ALA A 220 -2.32 -45.25 -40.15
N SER A 221 -2.05 -44.04 -40.65
CA SER A 221 -1.35 -43.74 -41.90
C SER A 221 0.10 -44.18 -41.84
N GLU A 222 0.80 -43.98 -40.73
CA GLU A 222 2.17 -44.45 -40.48
C GLU A 222 2.21 -45.98 -40.42
N ALA A 223 1.22 -46.62 -39.78
CA ALA A 223 1.04 -48.07 -39.81
C ALA A 223 0.72 -48.59 -41.23
N LEU A 224 -0.10 -47.85 -42.00
CA LEU A 224 -0.41 -48.17 -43.38
C LEU A 224 0.78 -47.92 -44.32
N ALA A 225 1.59 -46.91 -44.05
CA ALA A 225 2.79 -46.54 -44.80
C ALA A 225 3.92 -47.52 -44.54
N THR A 226 4.09 -47.99 -43.30
CA THR A 226 5.00 -49.09 -42.96
C THR A 226 4.52 -50.40 -43.58
N GLN A 227 3.22 -50.68 -43.57
CA GLN A 227 2.65 -51.84 -44.28
C GLN A 227 2.85 -51.76 -45.80
N ARG A 228 2.65 -50.58 -46.40
CA ARG A 228 2.94 -50.31 -47.81
C ARG A 228 4.43 -50.37 -48.11
N ALA A 229 5.31 -49.93 -47.22
CA ALA A 229 6.76 -50.05 -47.39
C ALA A 229 7.21 -51.53 -47.38
N ILE A 230 6.59 -52.36 -46.53
CA ILE A 230 6.77 -53.81 -46.55
C ILE A 230 6.22 -54.43 -47.84
N GLU A 231 5.07 -53.97 -48.32
CA GLU A 231 4.45 -54.43 -49.57
C GLU A 231 5.24 -54.01 -50.82
N LEU A 232 5.77 -52.79 -50.84
CA LEU A 232 6.69 -52.28 -51.86
C LEU A 232 8.03 -53.00 -51.80
N GLY A 233 8.51 -53.39 -50.61
CA GLY A 233 9.64 -54.29 -50.43
C GLY A 233 9.40 -55.65 -51.11
N LYS A 234 8.21 -56.24 -50.92
CA LYS A 234 7.80 -57.47 -51.62
C LYS A 234 7.69 -57.28 -53.13
N GLN A 235 7.12 -56.16 -53.59
CA GLN A 235 7.04 -55.84 -55.01
C GLN A 235 8.43 -55.65 -55.63
N ARG A 236 9.36 -54.99 -54.93
CA ARG A 236 10.76 -54.85 -55.32
C ARG A 236 11.45 -56.20 -55.47
N ASP A 237 11.15 -57.14 -54.58
CA ASP A 237 11.68 -58.50 -54.67
C ASP A 237 11.06 -59.31 -55.81
N THR A 238 9.77 -59.11 -56.12
CA THR A 238 9.15 -59.70 -57.34
C THR A 238 9.72 -59.11 -58.63
N VAL A 239 9.99 -57.80 -58.67
CA VAL A 239 10.63 -57.17 -59.83
C VAL A 239 12.07 -57.68 -59.99
N ARG A 240 12.79 -57.92 -58.88
CA ARG A 240 14.10 -58.59 -58.91
C ARG A 240 14.02 -60.02 -59.43
N SER A 241 13.00 -60.81 -59.06
CA SER A 241 12.85 -62.18 -59.57
C SER A 241 12.51 -62.20 -61.06
N LEU A 242 11.62 -61.32 -61.51
CA LEU A 242 11.31 -61.13 -62.93
C LEU A 242 12.51 -60.63 -63.74
N ASN A 243 13.34 -59.74 -63.19
CA ASN A 243 14.59 -59.30 -63.83
C ASN A 243 15.57 -60.47 -63.99
N ARG A 244 15.69 -61.36 -63.00
CA ARG A 244 16.51 -62.58 -63.11
C ARG A 244 15.97 -63.53 -64.17
N GLU A 245 14.64 -63.68 -64.28
CA GLU A 245 14.02 -64.48 -65.34
C GLU A 245 14.24 -63.88 -66.74
N LEU A 246 14.17 -62.55 -66.86
CA LEU A 246 14.46 -61.81 -68.09
C LEU A 246 15.93 -61.97 -68.51
N GLU A 247 16.88 -61.86 -67.58
CA GLU A 247 18.31 -62.10 -67.87
C GLU A 247 18.53 -63.54 -68.33
N LEU A 248 17.90 -64.53 -67.68
CA LEU A 248 17.98 -65.92 -68.10
C LEU A 248 17.36 -66.18 -69.48
N ALA A 249 16.26 -65.50 -69.82
CA ALA A 249 15.59 -65.59 -71.12
C ALA A 249 16.41 -64.88 -72.22
N ARG A 250 17.03 -63.74 -71.89
CA ARG A 250 17.91 -62.99 -72.77
C ARG A 250 19.21 -63.75 -73.07
N ASP A 251 19.80 -64.36 -72.06
CA ASP A 251 21.02 -65.16 -72.21
C ASP A 251 20.76 -66.43 -73.03
N LYS A 252 19.59 -67.07 -72.86
CA LYS A 252 19.13 -68.17 -73.73
C LYS A 252 18.89 -67.73 -75.17
N ALA A 253 18.39 -66.50 -75.39
CA ALA A 253 18.16 -65.94 -76.72
C ALA A 253 19.46 -65.49 -77.43
N LEU A 254 20.49 -65.12 -76.68
CA LEU A 254 21.81 -64.75 -77.20
C LEU A 254 22.70 -65.96 -77.50
N ALA A 255 22.46 -67.11 -76.85
CA ALA A 255 23.21 -68.34 -77.07
C ALA A 255 22.84 -69.12 -78.35
N SER A 256 21.83 -68.71 -79.12
CA SER A 256 21.35 -69.41 -80.33
C SER A 256 21.54 -68.63 -81.63
N ALA A 257 22.62 -67.85 -81.74
CA ALA A 257 22.78 -66.84 -82.81
C ALA A 257 23.49 -67.28 -84.11
N ASP A 258 23.98 -68.52 -84.27
CA ASP A 258 24.79 -68.86 -85.46
C ASP A 258 24.22 -69.89 -86.46
N GLU A 259 23.00 -70.44 -86.29
CA GLU A 259 22.58 -71.55 -87.20
C GLU A 259 21.15 -71.58 -87.80
N ALA A 260 20.28 -70.57 -87.69
CA ALA A 260 18.92 -70.74 -88.26
C ALA A 260 18.28 -69.50 -88.90
N ARG A 261 18.44 -69.39 -90.23
CA ARG A 261 17.62 -68.52 -91.10
C ARG A 261 16.18 -69.00 -91.32
N GLN A 262 15.76 -70.13 -90.73
CA GLN A 262 14.37 -70.64 -90.80
C GLN A 262 13.57 -70.41 -89.50
N SER A 263 14.22 -70.10 -88.38
CA SER A 263 13.58 -69.85 -87.06
C SER A 263 13.24 -68.37 -86.82
N ALA A 264 13.17 -67.57 -87.89
CA ALA A 264 12.99 -66.12 -87.83
C ALA A 264 11.58 -65.67 -87.41
N ILE A 265 10.58 -66.57 -87.40
CA ILE A 265 9.19 -66.25 -87.03
C ILE A 265 8.91 -66.58 -85.55
N GLU A 266 9.57 -67.60 -85.01
CA GLU A 266 9.46 -67.96 -83.58
C GLU A 266 10.42 -67.12 -82.71
N ALA A 267 11.58 -66.73 -83.25
CA ALA A 267 12.52 -65.82 -82.59
C ALA A 267 12.03 -64.36 -82.52
N THR A 268 11.22 -63.90 -83.47
CA THR A 268 10.59 -62.56 -83.40
C THR A 268 9.45 -62.53 -82.38
N ALA A 269 8.71 -63.63 -82.22
CA ALA A 269 7.70 -63.77 -81.16
C ALA A 269 8.36 -63.76 -79.77
N ALA A 270 9.40 -64.57 -79.55
CA ALA A 270 10.12 -64.61 -78.27
C ALA A 270 10.83 -63.29 -77.94
N ARG A 271 11.37 -62.58 -78.94
CA ARG A 271 11.96 -61.24 -78.76
C ARG A 271 10.91 -60.17 -78.47
N GLY A 272 9.75 -60.23 -79.14
CA GLY A 272 8.61 -59.35 -78.87
C GLY A 272 8.04 -59.53 -77.46
N ASP A 273 7.99 -60.77 -76.99
CA ASP A 273 7.57 -61.10 -75.61
C ASP A 273 8.59 -60.58 -74.58
N ALA A 274 9.89 -60.80 -74.81
CA ALA A 274 10.95 -60.30 -73.94
C ALA A 274 11.01 -58.76 -73.89
N GLU A 275 10.80 -58.08 -75.03
CA GLU A 275 10.78 -56.62 -75.12
C GLU A 275 9.51 -56.02 -74.50
N SER A 276 8.36 -56.69 -74.64
CA SER A 276 7.12 -56.35 -73.91
C SER A 276 7.30 -56.50 -72.41
N LEU A 277 7.98 -57.56 -71.95
CA LEU A 277 8.25 -57.79 -70.53
C LEU A 277 9.25 -56.76 -69.98
N ALA A 278 10.32 -56.46 -70.72
CA ALA A 278 11.32 -55.45 -70.36
C ALA A 278 10.70 -54.05 -70.25
N ASN A 279 9.79 -53.69 -71.16
CA ASN A 279 9.06 -52.42 -71.09
C ASN A 279 8.12 -52.36 -69.88
N ARG A 280 7.40 -53.44 -69.56
CA ARG A 280 6.59 -53.53 -68.34
C ARG A 280 7.42 -53.39 -67.07
N LEU A 281 8.63 -53.98 -67.05
CA LEU A 281 9.55 -53.89 -65.92
C LEU A 281 10.19 -52.50 -65.79
N ALA A 282 10.51 -51.84 -66.90
CA ALA A 282 11.01 -50.47 -66.89
C ALA A 282 9.96 -49.51 -66.30
N ILE A 283 8.70 -49.63 -66.72
CA ILE A 283 7.58 -48.85 -66.17
C ILE A 283 7.38 -49.16 -64.68
N ALA A 284 7.33 -50.44 -64.30
CA ALA A 284 7.16 -50.84 -62.91
C ALA A 284 8.32 -50.37 -61.99
N ASN A 285 9.55 -50.32 -62.50
CA ASN A 285 10.70 -49.80 -61.75
C ASN A 285 10.61 -48.30 -61.54
N VAL A 286 10.23 -47.53 -62.56
CA VAL A 286 10.04 -46.07 -62.46
C VAL A 286 8.97 -45.75 -61.42
N ASP A 287 7.81 -46.40 -61.52
CA ASP A 287 6.70 -46.24 -60.56
C ASP A 287 7.13 -46.58 -59.13
N LEU A 288 7.91 -47.64 -58.95
CA LEU A 288 8.42 -48.05 -57.64
C LEU A 288 9.40 -47.01 -57.07
N THR A 289 10.34 -46.48 -57.88
CA THR A 289 11.25 -45.41 -57.42
C THR A 289 10.49 -44.17 -56.98
N GLU A 290 9.51 -43.71 -57.77
CA GLU A 290 8.70 -42.54 -57.44
C GLU A 290 7.90 -42.75 -56.13
N GLN A 291 7.36 -43.96 -55.93
CA GLN A 291 6.68 -44.31 -54.68
C GLN A 291 7.64 -44.35 -53.49
N THR A 292 8.87 -44.84 -53.67
CA THR A 292 9.87 -44.84 -52.58
C THR A 292 10.36 -43.45 -52.21
N GLU A 293 10.57 -42.55 -53.18
CA GLU A 293 10.95 -41.15 -52.90
C GLU A 293 9.84 -40.41 -52.15
N ARG A 294 8.58 -40.60 -52.57
CA ARG A 294 7.41 -40.06 -51.86
C ARG A 294 7.30 -40.61 -50.43
N ALA A 295 7.56 -41.89 -50.24
CA ALA A 295 7.55 -42.51 -48.91
C ALA A 295 8.66 -41.97 -48.00
N LEU A 296 9.88 -41.78 -48.52
CA LEU A 296 11.01 -41.20 -47.78
C LEU A 296 10.74 -39.73 -47.39
N LEU A 297 10.19 -38.93 -48.30
CA LEU A 297 9.83 -37.55 -48.01
C LEU A 297 8.72 -37.48 -46.94
N ALA A 298 7.72 -38.35 -47.04
CA ALA A 298 6.66 -38.45 -46.03
C ALA A 298 7.21 -38.90 -44.67
N GLU A 299 8.17 -39.83 -44.64
CA GLU A 299 8.85 -40.25 -43.40
C GLU A 299 9.65 -39.10 -42.77
N GLN A 300 10.39 -38.33 -43.57
CA GLN A 300 11.14 -37.17 -43.08
C GLN A 300 10.20 -36.11 -42.51
N GLN A 301 9.13 -35.77 -43.22
CA GLN A 301 8.11 -34.83 -42.73
C GLN A 301 7.44 -35.31 -41.44
N ALA A 302 7.18 -36.62 -41.33
CA ALA A 302 6.65 -37.22 -40.11
C ALA A 302 7.65 -37.08 -38.94
N ARG A 303 8.96 -37.31 -39.17
CA ARG A 303 10.01 -37.13 -38.16
C ARG A 303 10.11 -35.68 -37.69
N ASP A 304 10.18 -34.72 -38.61
CA ASP A 304 10.27 -33.29 -38.29
C ASP A 304 9.04 -32.82 -37.50
N SER A 305 7.85 -33.29 -37.88
CA SER A 305 6.61 -32.98 -37.17
C SER A 305 6.57 -33.57 -35.75
N ALA A 306 7.14 -34.77 -35.56
CA ALA A 306 7.21 -35.44 -34.26
C ALA A 306 8.21 -34.74 -33.32
N GLU A 307 9.32 -34.24 -33.85
CA GLU A 307 10.29 -33.43 -33.10
C GLU A 307 9.66 -32.11 -32.63
N LEU A 308 9.03 -31.36 -33.54
CA LEU A 308 8.31 -30.13 -33.19
C LEU A 308 7.20 -30.36 -32.15
N ALA A 309 6.50 -31.49 -32.24
CA ALA A 309 5.47 -31.85 -31.25
C ALA A 309 6.06 -32.15 -29.87
N ARG A 310 7.27 -32.74 -29.80
CA ARG A 310 7.99 -32.97 -28.53
C ARG A 310 8.42 -31.67 -27.89
N ASP A 311 8.99 -30.75 -28.67
CA ASP A 311 9.41 -29.44 -28.17
C ASP A 311 8.24 -28.64 -27.61
N LYS A 312 7.12 -28.59 -28.34
CA LYS A 312 5.88 -27.96 -27.86
C LYS A 312 5.31 -28.62 -26.61
N ALA A 313 5.44 -29.94 -26.48
CA ALA A 313 5.01 -30.65 -25.27
C ALA A 313 5.88 -30.27 -24.06
N LEU A 314 7.19 -30.13 -24.25
CA LEU A 314 8.12 -29.68 -23.20
C LEU A 314 7.85 -28.24 -22.78
N GLU A 315 7.65 -27.34 -23.74
CA GLU A 315 7.22 -25.95 -23.47
C GLU A 315 5.89 -25.90 -22.71
N ALA A 316 4.91 -26.72 -23.10
CA ALA A 316 3.63 -26.79 -22.41
C ALA A 316 3.76 -27.31 -20.98
N ASP A 317 4.62 -28.31 -20.73
CA ASP A 317 4.85 -28.86 -19.40
C ASP A 317 5.56 -27.83 -18.49
N THR A 318 6.60 -27.16 -18.98
CA THR A 318 7.27 -26.09 -18.22
C THR A 318 6.34 -24.91 -17.93
N ALA A 319 5.51 -24.49 -18.89
CA ALA A 319 4.50 -23.46 -18.68
C ALA A 319 3.44 -23.89 -17.64
N ARG A 320 3.02 -25.16 -17.68
CA ARG A 320 2.10 -25.74 -16.70
C ARG A 320 2.70 -25.71 -15.29
N GLN A 321 3.94 -26.18 -15.12
CA GLN A 321 4.62 -26.17 -13.82
C GLN A 321 4.74 -24.74 -13.25
N ARG A 322 5.07 -23.75 -14.09
CA ARG A 322 5.10 -22.33 -13.70
C ARG A 322 3.72 -21.83 -13.28
N ALA A 323 2.67 -22.18 -14.02
CA ALA A 323 1.30 -21.79 -13.68
C ALA A 323 0.83 -22.41 -12.35
N GLU A 324 1.17 -23.67 -12.10
CA GLU A 324 0.89 -24.37 -10.83
C GLU A 324 1.63 -23.69 -9.66
N ALA A 325 2.91 -23.34 -9.84
CA ALA A 325 3.69 -22.61 -8.83
C ALA A 325 3.10 -21.24 -8.50
N LEU A 326 2.78 -20.42 -9.52
CA LEU A 326 2.16 -19.11 -9.34
C LEU A 326 0.78 -19.20 -8.68
N SER A 327 -0.01 -20.21 -9.05
CA SER A 327 -1.31 -20.48 -8.43
C SER A 327 -1.17 -20.71 -6.92
N LEU A 328 -0.20 -21.53 -6.51
CA LEU A 328 0.05 -21.82 -5.10
C LEU A 328 0.50 -20.57 -4.33
N ILE A 329 1.39 -19.76 -4.92
CA ILE A 329 1.83 -18.48 -4.36
C ILE A 329 0.63 -17.53 -4.16
N ILE A 330 -0.20 -17.34 -5.17
CA ILE A 330 -1.39 -16.46 -5.09
C ILE A 330 -2.36 -16.95 -4.00
N LYS A 331 -2.60 -18.25 -3.92
CA LYS A 331 -3.45 -18.84 -2.86
C LYS A 331 -2.89 -18.55 -1.47
N SER A 332 -1.60 -18.81 -1.26
CA SER A 332 -0.95 -18.58 0.04
C SER A 332 -1.02 -17.10 0.49
N ARG A 333 -0.82 -16.15 -0.43
CA ARG A 333 -0.92 -14.71 -0.12
C ARG A 333 -2.36 -14.28 0.19
N ASN A 334 -3.34 -14.79 -0.55
CA ASN A 334 -4.76 -14.54 -0.26
C ASN A 334 -5.17 -15.06 1.12
N ILE A 335 -4.56 -16.16 1.58
CA ILE A 335 -4.78 -16.71 2.92
C ILE A 335 -4.12 -15.81 3.97
N ALA A 336 -2.87 -15.41 3.77
CA ALA A 336 -2.20 -14.46 4.65
C ALA A 336 -2.99 -13.15 4.82
N LEU A 337 -3.58 -12.62 3.75
CA LEU A 337 -4.45 -11.43 3.79
C LEU A 337 -5.69 -11.63 4.69
N ARG A 338 -6.20 -12.87 4.80
CA ARG A 338 -7.35 -13.23 5.62
C ARG A 338 -7.00 -13.49 7.08
N VAL A 339 -5.77 -13.92 7.40
CA VAL A 339 -5.35 -14.28 8.76
C VAL A 339 -5.68 -13.19 9.80
N PRO A 340 -5.35 -11.90 9.57
CA PRO A 340 -5.70 -10.84 10.54
C PRO A 340 -7.21 -10.61 10.71
N GLN A 341 -8.03 -11.08 9.76
CA GLN A 341 -9.49 -10.93 9.76
C GLN A 341 -10.21 -12.12 10.42
N LEU A 342 -9.49 -13.21 10.72
CA LEU A 342 -10.09 -14.36 11.39
C LEU A 342 -10.54 -13.99 12.82
N PRO A 343 -11.56 -14.65 13.37
CA PRO A 343 -12.01 -14.41 14.74
C PRO A 343 -10.90 -14.64 15.77
N ASP A 344 -10.93 -13.92 16.87
CA ASP A 344 -9.94 -14.06 17.96
C ASP A 344 -10.03 -15.40 18.69
N GLU A 345 -11.10 -16.17 18.49
CA GLU A 345 -11.22 -17.55 18.99
C GLU A 345 -10.35 -18.54 18.20
N GLN A 346 -10.03 -18.22 16.93
CA GLN A 346 -9.32 -19.10 15.99
C GLN A 346 -7.80 -18.83 15.95
N VAL A 347 -7.20 -18.45 17.08
CA VAL A 347 -5.77 -18.10 17.17
C VAL A 347 -4.83 -19.18 16.63
N LEU A 348 -5.14 -20.45 16.91
CA LEU A 348 -4.31 -21.57 16.44
C LEU A 348 -4.34 -21.68 14.90
N ALA A 349 -5.51 -21.52 14.29
CA ALA A 349 -5.65 -21.48 12.84
C ALA A 349 -4.93 -20.26 12.24
N LYS A 350 -5.05 -19.07 12.87
CA LYS A 350 -4.27 -17.87 12.48
C LYS A 350 -2.77 -18.17 12.40
N ALA A 351 -2.24 -18.79 13.45
CA ALA A 351 -0.82 -19.14 13.56
C ALA A 351 -0.38 -20.16 12.51
N MET A 352 -1.12 -21.27 12.35
CA MET A 352 -0.75 -22.31 11.38
C MET A 352 -0.87 -21.80 9.94
N LEU A 353 -1.93 -21.07 9.59
CA LEU A 353 -2.11 -20.53 8.24
C LEU A 353 -1.06 -19.47 7.87
N ALA A 354 -0.68 -18.60 8.82
CA ALA A 354 0.38 -17.62 8.60
C ALA A 354 1.73 -18.31 8.34
N TYR A 355 2.07 -19.33 9.15
CA TYR A 355 3.30 -20.10 8.97
C TYR A 355 3.31 -20.87 7.64
N GLN A 356 2.20 -21.54 7.30
CA GLN A 356 2.06 -22.26 6.04
C GLN A 356 2.20 -21.34 4.82
N ALA A 357 1.63 -20.13 4.89
CA ALA A 357 1.76 -19.14 3.83
C ALA A 357 3.21 -18.69 3.64
N TYR A 358 3.95 -18.52 4.75
CA TYR A 358 5.38 -18.23 4.72
C TYR A 358 6.18 -19.36 4.07
N GLU A 359 6.00 -20.61 4.51
CA GLU A 359 6.72 -21.78 3.98
C GLU A 359 6.53 -21.95 2.46
N VAL A 360 5.31 -21.74 1.96
CA VAL A 360 5.04 -21.76 0.52
C VAL A 360 5.86 -20.69 -0.20
N ASN A 361 5.93 -19.48 0.33
CA ASN A 361 6.66 -18.37 -0.31
C ASN A 361 8.18 -18.48 -0.13
N ALA A 362 8.66 -19.11 0.94
CA ALA A 362 10.07 -19.37 1.21
C ALA A 362 10.61 -20.57 0.41
N LYS A 363 9.75 -21.41 -0.16
CA LYS A 363 10.13 -22.65 -0.85
C LYS A 363 11.08 -22.38 -2.04
N PRO A 364 12.32 -22.92 -2.02
CA PRO A 364 13.27 -22.75 -3.11
C PRO A 364 12.71 -23.25 -4.44
N GLY A 365 12.94 -22.48 -5.51
CA GLY A 365 12.50 -22.81 -6.87
C GLY A 365 11.01 -22.54 -7.18
N LEU A 366 10.19 -22.19 -6.19
CA LEU A 366 8.79 -21.82 -6.43
C LEU A 366 8.65 -20.39 -6.96
N GLY A 367 9.59 -19.50 -6.60
CA GLY A 367 9.56 -18.07 -6.98
C GLY A 367 8.65 -17.21 -6.11
N GLY A 368 8.35 -17.67 -4.89
CA GLY A 368 7.62 -16.90 -3.89
C GLY A 368 8.46 -15.80 -3.27
N ASP A 369 7.81 -14.94 -2.49
CA ASP A 369 8.45 -13.84 -1.78
C ASP A 369 8.13 -13.96 -0.28
N PRO A 370 9.04 -14.50 0.54
CA PRO A 370 8.79 -14.70 1.96
C PRO A 370 8.64 -13.38 2.73
N ASP A 371 9.19 -12.27 2.21
CA ASP A 371 9.10 -10.93 2.79
C ASP A 371 7.99 -10.08 2.18
N ASN A 372 7.05 -10.71 1.48
CA ASN A 372 5.85 -10.03 1.00
C ASN A 372 5.06 -9.43 2.18
N GLY A 373 4.57 -8.19 2.00
CA GLY A 373 3.88 -7.45 3.06
C GLY A 373 2.68 -8.17 3.70
N ASP A 374 1.91 -8.95 2.93
CA ASP A 374 0.77 -9.72 3.45
C ASP A 374 1.24 -10.90 4.32
N ILE A 375 2.31 -11.59 3.91
CA ILE A 375 2.93 -12.69 4.66
C ILE A 375 3.48 -12.16 5.98
N TYR A 376 4.27 -11.09 5.92
CA TYR A 376 4.82 -10.42 7.09
C TYR A 376 3.72 -10.06 8.09
N LYS A 377 2.66 -9.40 7.60
CA LYS A 377 1.55 -8.94 8.44
C LYS A 377 0.78 -10.10 9.06
N ALA A 378 0.57 -11.18 8.31
CA ALA A 378 -0.07 -12.39 8.83
C ALA A 378 0.74 -13.01 9.96
N LEU A 379 2.05 -13.20 9.76
CA LEU A 379 2.96 -13.74 10.78
C LEU A 379 2.98 -12.87 12.04
N TYR A 380 3.13 -11.56 11.87
CA TYR A 380 3.15 -10.60 12.98
C TYR A 380 1.87 -10.67 13.82
N HIS A 381 0.69 -10.55 13.21
CA HIS A 381 -0.58 -10.57 13.95
C HIS A 381 -0.89 -11.94 14.55
N ALA A 382 -0.53 -13.03 13.87
CA ALA A 382 -0.73 -14.36 14.39
C ALA A 382 0.17 -14.63 15.60
N LEU A 383 1.44 -14.19 15.56
CA LEU A 383 2.36 -14.28 16.69
C LEU A 383 1.83 -13.52 17.91
N GLN A 384 1.38 -12.29 17.70
CA GLN A 384 0.82 -11.45 18.76
C GLN A 384 -0.42 -12.10 19.39
N SER A 385 -1.34 -12.63 18.58
CA SER A 385 -2.55 -13.32 19.05
C SER A 385 -2.20 -14.59 19.85
N LEU A 386 -1.22 -15.36 19.37
CA LEU A 386 -0.80 -16.61 20.01
C LEU A 386 -0.12 -16.36 21.36
N ARG A 387 0.80 -15.39 21.43
CA ARG A 387 1.42 -14.98 22.70
C ARG A 387 0.38 -14.56 23.73
N GLN A 388 -0.56 -13.71 23.31
CA GLN A 388 -1.63 -13.24 24.17
C GLN A 388 -2.47 -14.39 24.73
N GLN A 389 -2.86 -15.35 23.89
CA GLN A 389 -3.64 -16.51 24.35
C GLN A 389 -2.85 -17.42 25.29
N MET A 390 -1.55 -17.59 25.04
CA MET A 390 -0.68 -18.43 25.87
C MET A 390 -0.25 -17.74 27.17
N GLY A 391 -0.51 -16.44 27.34
CA GLY A 391 -0.01 -15.65 28.47
C GLY A 391 1.51 -15.51 28.48
N VAL A 392 2.16 -15.65 27.32
CA VAL A 392 3.61 -15.46 27.18
C VAL A 392 3.89 -13.97 27.06
N GLU A 393 4.81 -13.46 27.87
CA GLU A 393 5.20 -12.05 27.84
C GLU A 393 5.75 -11.67 26.46
N ASP A 394 5.27 -10.55 25.92
CA ASP A 394 5.74 -10.03 24.65
C ASP A 394 7.06 -9.29 24.85
N THR A 395 8.17 -10.01 24.72
CA THR A 395 9.53 -9.45 24.81
C THR A 395 9.84 -8.42 23.71
N ASP A 396 9.02 -8.37 22.67
CA ASP A 396 9.16 -7.41 21.57
C ASP A 396 8.45 -6.08 21.89
N GLN A 397 7.71 -5.99 23.01
CA GLN A 397 7.09 -4.78 23.52
C GLN A 397 7.64 -4.41 24.91
N LEU A 398 8.33 -3.28 24.98
CA LEU A 398 8.78 -2.69 26.23
C LEU A 398 7.68 -1.81 26.77
N LYS A 399 7.06 -2.26 27.86
CA LYS A 399 5.90 -1.58 28.44
C LYS A 399 6.30 -0.53 29.47
N ASN A 400 5.58 0.60 29.49
CA ASN A 400 5.77 1.69 30.44
C ASN A 400 7.22 2.21 30.50
N VAL A 401 7.89 2.30 29.34
CA VAL A 401 9.26 2.84 29.21
C VAL A 401 9.27 4.30 29.64
N HIS A 402 8.29 5.05 29.17
CA HIS A 402 8.02 6.44 29.54
C HIS A 402 6.60 6.57 30.11
N LYS A 403 6.36 7.60 30.93
CA LYS A 403 5.01 7.93 31.43
C LYS A 403 4.16 8.66 30.39
N GLU A 404 4.83 9.31 29.45
CA GLU A 404 4.23 9.96 28.29
C GLU A 404 4.88 9.43 27.02
N TYR A 405 4.46 9.92 25.85
CA TYR A 405 4.92 9.39 24.58
C TYR A 405 6.42 9.66 24.36
N PRO A 406 7.17 8.66 23.86
CA PRO A 406 8.57 8.80 23.49
C PRO A 406 8.69 9.73 22.28
N MET A 407 9.51 10.76 22.40
CA MET A 407 9.74 11.78 21.39
C MET A 407 10.87 11.40 20.44
N SER A 408 11.87 10.66 20.92
CA SER A 408 13.02 10.25 20.12
C SER A 408 13.63 8.98 20.66
N ILE A 409 14.14 8.15 19.73
CA ILE A 409 14.88 6.93 20.02
C ILE A 409 16.13 6.96 19.14
N VAL A 410 17.28 6.56 19.68
CA VAL A 410 18.53 6.48 18.92
C VAL A 410 19.31 5.22 19.29
N ALA A 411 19.81 4.50 18.29
CA ALA A 411 20.62 3.30 18.48
C ALA A 411 22.08 3.66 18.82
N ALA A 412 22.62 2.99 19.82
CA ALA A 412 23.98 3.14 20.31
C ALA A 412 24.74 1.80 20.21
N GLY A 413 26.07 1.80 20.37
CA GLY A 413 26.86 0.55 20.30
C GLY A 413 26.51 -0.48 21.38
N ASN A 414 25.86 -0.06 22.47
CA ASN A 414 25.49 -0.91 23.61
C ASN A 414 23.97 -0.98 23.85
N GLY A 415 23.15 -0.64 22.86
CA GLY A 415 21.69 -0.71 22.93
C GLY A 415 21.03 0.52 22.31
N TYR A 416 20.04 1.10 22.99
CA TYR A 416 19.36 2.32 22.51
C TYR A 416 19.08 3.28 23.66
N TYR A 417 19.01 4.56 23.31
CA TYR A 417 18.53 5.62 24.18
C TYR A 417 17.14 6.05 23.72
N SER A 418 16.26 6.32 24.69
CA SER A 418 14.93 6.85 24.42
C SER A 418 14.66 8.08 25.28
N ALA A 419 14.07 9.11 24.68
CA ALA A 419 13.62 10.31 25.36
C ALA A 419 12.10 10.42 25.27
N GLY A 420 11.46 10.77 26.39
CA GLY A 420 10.02 10.96 26.47
C GLY A 420 9.61 12.39 26.75
N ALA A 421 8.35 12.71 26.47
CA ALA A 421 7.72 13.95 26.90
C ALA A 421 7.64 14.08 28.43
N ASP A 422 7.86 12.97 29.15
CA ASP A 422 7.97 12.90 30.60
C ASP A 422 9.29 13.48 31.18
N GLY A 423 10.15 14.05 30.31
CA GLY A 423 11.41 14.67 30.71
C GLY A 423 12.47 13.65 31.13
N VAL A 424 12.31 12.40 30.73
CA VAL A 424 13.22 11.29 31.05
C VAL A 424 13.97 10.85 29.81
N VAL A 425 15.27 10.59 29.97
CA VAL A 425 16.06 9.80 29.01
C VAL A 425 16.48 8.50 29.67
N MET A 426 16.18 7.40 28.98
CA MET A 426 16.45 6.03 29.41
C MET A 426 17.50 5.40 28.51
N HIS A 427 18.33 4.54 29.09
CA HIS A 427 19.20 3.63 28.35
C HIS A 427 18.67 2.20 28.48
N TRP A 428 18.80 1.45 27.40
CA TRP A 428 18.31 0.10 27.27
C TRP A 428 19.32 -0.76 26.53
N ALA A 429 19.53 -1.98 26.98
CA ALA A 429 20.29 -2.97 26.23
C ALA A 429 19.48 -3.50 25.04
N PHE A 430 20.15 -4.01 24.00
CA PHE A 430 19.49 -4.63 22.84
C PHE A 430 18.54 -5.77 23.22
N GLY A 431 18.74 -6.48 24.33
CA GLY A 431 17.81 -7.50 24.83
C GLY A 431 16.52 -6.96 25.47
N GLY A 432 16.31 -5.64 25.50
CA GLY A 432 15.13 -5.01 26.11
C GLY A 432 15.26 -4.71 27.61
N ALA A 433 16.35 -5.14 28.25
CA ALA A 433 16.59 -4.83 29.65
C ALA A 433 16.95 -3.35 29.84
N SER A 434 16.25 -2.66 30.75
CA SER A 434 16.63 -1.31 31.14
C SER A 434 17.95 -1.32 31.91
N THR A 435 18.89 -0.49 31.48
CA THR A 435 20.16 -0.26 32.19
C THR A 435 20.08 0.98 33.11
N GLY A 436 19.01 1.76 32.98
CA GLY A 436 18.62 2.81 33.92
C GLY A 436 18.35 4.18 33.29
N ARG A 437 17.85 5.10 34.12
CA ARG A 437 17.63 6.51 33.78
C ARG A 437 18.95 7.30 33.85
N ILE A 438 19.19 8.15 32.86
CA ILE A 438 20.28 9.13 32.94
C ILE A 438 19.88 10.25 33.92
N LYS A 439 20.69 10.44 34.96
CA LYS A 439 20.44 11.44 36.02
C LYS A 439 20.97 12.82 35.62
N GLY A 440 20.34 13.87 36.14
CA GLY A 440 20.77 15.26 35.93
C GLY A 440 20.20 15.93 34.66
N ILE A 441 19.46 15.18 33.85
CA ILE A 441 18.73 15.73 32.70
C ILE A 441 17.60 16.63 33.18
N HIS A 442 17.43 17.77 32.51
CA HIS A 442 16.40 18.74 32.86
C HIS A 442 14.99 18.15 32.69
N PRO A 443 14.03 18.41 33.59
CA PRO A 443 12.70 17.78 33.57
C PRO A 443 11.74 18.34 32.51
N ASP A 444 12.20 19.15 31.56
CA ASP A 444 11.33 19.69 30.49
C ASP A 444 11.30 18.72 29.30
N VAL A 445 10.41 18.96 28.34
CA VAL A 445 10.17 18.10 27.17
C VAL A 445 11.40 18.05 26.25
N HIS A 446 11.94 16.85 26.05
CA HIS A 446 13.04 16.57 25.13
C HIS A 446 12.46 16.22 23.76
N ASN A 447 12.85 16.95 22.72
CA ASN A 447 12.30 16.75 21.37
C ASN A 447 13.10 15.71 20.58
N HIS A 448 14.43 15.69 20.73
CA HIS A 448 15.30 14.86 19.90
C HIS A 448 16.57 14.40 20.64
N LEU A 449 17.08 13.24 20.23
CA LEU A 449 18.37 12.68 20.66
C LEU A 449 19.24 12.44 19.44
N ALA A 450 20.51 12.85 19.49
CA ALA A 450 21.50 12.52 18.47
C ALA A 450 22.71 11.86 19.14
N ILE A 451 23.29 10.84 18.51
CA ILE A 451 24.46 10.14 19.05
C ILE A 451 25.60 10.17 18.04
N SER A 452 26.84 10.24 18.54
CA SER A 452 28.03 10.07 17.71
C SER A 452 28.19 8.62 17.23
N ASP A 453 28.85 8.43 16.10
CA ASP A 453 29.03 7.11 15.48
C ASP A 453 29.78 6.12 16.39
N ASP A 454 30.79 6.64 17.13
CA ASP A 454 31.52 5.90 18.17
C ASP A 454 30.69 5.62 19.44
N GLY A 455 29.51 6.23 19.55
CA GLY A 455 28.58 6.09 20.67
C GLY A 455 28.99 6.85 21.93
N ARG A 456 30.07 7.64 21.91
CA ARG A 456 30.59 8.36 23.08
C ARG A 456 29.72 9.53 23.50
N TRP A 457 29.20 10.29 22.54
CA TRP A 457 28.50 11.54 22.78
C TRP A 457 27.03 11.38 22.46
N LEU A 458 26.16 11.61 23.46
CA LEU A 458 24.72 11.70 23.29
C LEU A 458 24.28 13.16 23.49
N LEU A 459 23.84 13.81 22.42
CA LEU A 459 23.26 15.14 22.46
C LEU A 459 21.75 15.05 22.73
N ILE A 460 21.28 15.85 23.68
CA ILE A 460 19.88 15.92 24.11
C ILE A 460 19.35 17.31 23.78
N CYS A 461 18.36 17.35 22.88
CA CYS A 461 17.72 18.56 22.38
C CYS A 461 16.36 18.77 23.07
N SER A 462 16.09 20.00 23.52
CA SER A 462 14.87 20.37 24.25
C SER A 462 14.41 21.75 23.82
N ARG A 463 13.22 22.19 24.29
CA ARG A 463 12.74 23.55 24.02
C ARG A 463 13.48 24.65 24.79
N LEU A 464 14.41 24.28 25.67
CA LEU A 464 15.14 25.20 26.54
C LEU A 464 16.30 25.88 25.82
N PRO A 465 16.74 27.07 26.27
CA PRO A 465 17.83 27.84 25.64
C PRO A 465 19.22 27.22 25.91
N PHE A 466 19.32 25.89 25.91
CA PHE A 466 20.54 25.13 26.04
C PHE A 466 20.36 23.71 25.48
N VAL A 467 21.48 23.09 25.13
CA VAL A 467 21.57 21.65 24.85
C VAL A 467 22.28 20.95 25.99
N GLN A 468 21.93 19.69 26.25
CA GLN A 468 22.67 18.84 27.19
C GLN A 468 23.47 17.79 26.42
N LEU A 469 24.71 17.58 26.83
CA LEU A 469 25.63 16.61 26.24
C LEU A 469 26.00 15.57 27.28
N TYR A 470 25.69 14.31 27.01
CA TYR A 470 26.01 13.19 27.87
C TYR A 470 27.19 12.40 27.30
N ASP A 471 28.24 12.27 28.10
CA ASP A 471 29.39 11.41 27.82
C ASP A 471 29.08 9.99 28.30
N THR A 472 28.83 9.08 27.36
CA THR A 472 28.46 7.69 27.65
C THR A 472 29.61 6.89 28.26
N SER A 473 30.86 7.34 28.07
CA SER A 473 32.06 6.68 28.60
C SER A 473 32.30 7.03 30.06
N SER A 474 32.09 8.30 30.45
CA SER A 474 32.33 8.78 31.81
C SER A 474 31.07 8.93 32.65
N GLY A 475 29.88 8.89 32.04
CA GLY A 475 28.59 9.15 32.67
C GLY A 475 28.37 10.62 33.06
N LYS A 476 29.21 11.53 32.56
CA LYS A 476 29.11 12.96 32.88
C LYS A 476 28.13 13.65 31.95
N LEU A 477 27.37 14.57 32.54
CA LEU A 477 26.43 15.43 31.82
C LEU A 477 26.97 16.86 31.80
N TYR A 478 27.00 17.45 30.62
CA TYR A 478 27.37 18.83 30.39
C TYR A 478 26.18 19.60 29.83
N GLN A 479 26.22 20.92 29.97
CA GLN A 479 25.22 21.83 29.42
C GLN A 479 25.94 22.95 28.68
N ALA A 480 25.46 23.26 27.48
CA ALA A 480 25.96 24.36 26.67
C ALA A 480 24.81 25.28 26.26
N PRO A 481 24.97 26.61 26.34
CA PRO A 481 23.93 27.55 25.95
C PRO A 481 23.60 27.42 24.46
N TYR A 482 22.32 27.51 24.11
CA TYR A 482 21.83 27.56 22.73
C TYR A 482 21.28 28.97 22.46
N PRO A 483 21.65 29.64 21.35
CA PRO A 483 21.22 31.00 21.07
C PRO A 483 19.70 31.16 21.02
N GLY A 484 19.21 32.34 21.39
CA GLY A 484 17.80 32.69 21.29
C GLY A 484 16.95 32.27 22.49
N ASN A 485 15.62 32.37 22.31
CA ASN A 485 14.62 32.06 23.34
C ASN A 485 14.01 30.66 23.18
N TRP A 486 14.39 29.93 22.13
CA TRP A 486 13.87 28.61 21.81
C TRP A 486 15.03 27.65 21.63
N GLY A 487 14.91 26.46 22.21
CA GLY A 487 15.95 25.44 22.13
C GLY A 487 16.03 24.69 20.81
N ALA A 488 17.08 23.88 20.72
CA ALA A 488 17.28 22.91 19.67
C ALA A 488 16.14 21.88 19.64
N THR A 489 15.58 21.64 18.46
CA THR A 489 14.48 20.69 18.27
C THR A 489 14.85 19.48 17.44
N ASP A 490 15.94 19.54 16.68
CA ASP A 490 16.47 18.42 15.91
C ASP A 490 17.99 18.48 15.85
N ALA A 491 18.64 17.33 15.67
CA ALA A 491 20.09 17.27 15.53
C ALA A 491 20.57 16.00 14.83
N ILE A 492 21.71 16.09 14.14
CA ILE A 492 22.38 14.95 13.50
C ILE A 492 23.90 15.02 13.74
N TYR A 493 24.58 13.86 13.72
CA TYR A 493 26.03 13.79 13.87
C TYR A 493 26.75 13.78 12.51
N GLU A 494 27.82 14.58 12.38
CA GLU A 494 28.72 14.62 11.23
C GLU A 494 30.04 13.92 11.60
N PRO A 495 30.31 12.71 11.06
CA PRO A 495 31.48 11.94 11.44
C PRO A 495 32.80 12.54 10.96
N GLU A 496 32.81 13.28 9.86
CA GLU A 496 34.02 13.88 9.30
C GLU A 496 34.60 14.98 10.20
N SER A 497 33.74 15.86 10.73
CA SER A 497 34.15 16.93 11.64
C SER A 497 34.10 16.53 13.11
N GLY A 498 33.37 15.46 13.45
CA GLY A 498 33.07 15.05 14.82
C GLY A 498 32.07 15.95 15.54
N LYS A 499 31.31 16.77 14.81
CA LYS A 499 30.36 17.76 15.35
C LYS A 499 28.91 17.33 15.15
N PHE A 500 28.00 17.96 15.87
CA PHE A 500 26.55 17.81 15.67
C PHE A 500 26.00 19.02 14.93
N LEU A 501 25.21 18.82 13.87
CA LEU A 501 24.40 19.88 13.29
C LEU A 501 23.10 19.97 14.08
N VAL A 502 22.81 21.13 14.66
CA VAL A 502 21.69 21.33 15.58
C VAL A 502 20.76 22.39 15.00
N ALA A 503 19.47 22.07 14.84
CA ALA A 503 18.45 23.00 14.36
C ALA A 503 17.38 23.28 15.41
N GLY A 504 16.81 24.48 15.34
CA GLY A 504 15.75 24.96 16.21
C GLY A 504 14.66 25.70 15.44
N TYR A 505 13.55 26.00 16.12
CA TYR A 505 12.34 26.57 15.49
C TYR A 505 12.52 27.95 14.86
N ALA A 506 13.37 28.78 15.44
CA ALA A 506 13.48 30.20 15.09
C ALA A 506 14.86 30.60 14.56
N ASP A 507 15.84 29.71 14.71
CA ASP A 507 17.25 30.01 14.50
C ASP A 507 17.82 29.15 13.37
N SER A 508 18.77 29.71 12.63
CA SER A 508 19.53 28.94 11.65
C SER A 508 20.28 27.78 12.35
N PRO A 509 20.41 26.62 11.69
CA PRO A 509 21.21 25.52 12.21
C PRO A 509 22.62 25.94 12.63
N LEU A 510 23.17 25.29 13.65
CA LEU A 510 24.52 25.57 14.17
C LEU A 510 25.28 24.26 14.33
N TRP A 511 26.59 24.31 14.13
CA TRP A 511 27.48 23.21 14.46
C TRP A 511 27.82 23.26 15.95
N PHE A 512 27.61 22.14 16.65
CA PHE A 512 27.96 21.93 18.04
C PHE A 512 29.15 20.98 18.13
N ASP A 513 30.28 21.47 18.62
CA ASP A 513 31.45 20.66 18.89
C ASP A 513 31.33 20.04 20.30
N PRO A 514 31.22 18.70 20.43
CA PRO A 514 31.04 18.06 21.72
C PRO A 514 32.28 18.13 22.63
N GLU A 515 33.48 18.25 22.07
CA GLU A 515 34.72 18.30 22.86
C GLU A 515 34.93 19.70 23.45
N SER A 516 34.81 20.75 22.63
CA SER A 516 34.91 22.14 23.12
C SER A 516 33.62 22.63 23.79
N ARG A 517 32.48 22.00 23.50
CA ARG A 517 31.13 22.38 23.94
C ARG A 517 30.73 23.77 23.46
N THR A 518 31.16 24.12 22.25
CA THR A 518 30.90 25.43 21.63
C THR A 518 30.01 25.29 20.40
N LEU A 519 29.30 26.37 20.07
CA LEU A 519 28.47 26.48 18.87
C LEU A 519 29.14 27.39 17.86
N GLU A 520 29.11 27.00 16.59
CA GLU A 520 29.62 27.77 15.46
C GLU A 520 28.58 27.83 14.31
N PRO A 521 28.63 28.87 13.45
CA PRO A 521 27.70 29.00 12.33
C PRO A 521 27.83 27.84 11.32
N SER A 522 26.70 27.26 10.91
CA SER A 522 26.67 26.17 9.91
C SER A 522 26.69 26.63 8.45
N GLY A 523 26.36 27.90 8.20
CA GLY A 523 26.18 28.45 6.85
C GLY A 523 24.74 28.38 6.31
N PHE A 524 23.85 27.61 6.95
CA PHE A 524 22.43 27.59 6.61
C PHE A 524 21.76 28.93 6.93
N GLN A 525 20.99 29.45 5.97
CA GLN A 525 20.36 30.77 6.06
C GLN A 525 18.92 30.73 6.60
N GLN A 526 18.33 29.55 6.75
CA GLN A 526 16.92 29.37 7.12
C GLN A 526 16.77 28.45 8.33
N PRO A 527 15.80 28.71 9.21
CA PRO A 527 15.44 27.77 10.28
C PRO A 527 14.91 26.46 9.72
N LEU A 528 15.41 25.34 10.25
CA LEU A 528 15.02 23.99 9.86
C LEU A 528 14.22 23.32 10.98
N LYS A 529 13.11 22.68 10.61
CA LYS A 529 12.30 21.83 11.47
C LYS A 529 12.91 20.43 11.59
N ALA A 530 13.43 19.90 10.48
CA ALA A 530 14.01 18.56 10.41
C ALA A 530 15.26 18.55 9.53
N ILE A 531 16.23 17.69 9.85
CA ILE A 531 17.47 17.53 9.09
C ILE A 531 17.78 16.04 8.87
N ALA A 532 18.27 15.71 7.68
CA ALA A 532 18.85 14.42 7.34
C ALA A 532 20.20 14.60 6.62
N ARG A 533 21.11 13.65 6.79
CA ARG A 533 22.43 13.62 6.14
C ARG A 533 22.45 12.59 5.02
N TYR A 534 23.12 12.90 3.91
CA TYR A 534 23.43 11.95 2.83
C TYR A 534 24.90 12.07 2.40
N ASP A 535 25.32 11.15 1.53
CA ASP A 535 26.67 11.17 0.95
C ASP A 535 26.86 12.41 0.06
N GLY A 536 27.62 13.39 0.57
CA GLY A 536 27.88 14.66 -0.11
C GLY A 536 27.08 15.87 0.40
N GLY A 537 26.23 15.74 1.42
CA GLY A 537 25.47 16.88 1.91
C GLY A 537 24.38 16.65 2.96
N TYR A 538 23.50 17.63 3.05
CA TYR A 538 22.44 17.75 4.04
C TYR A 538 21.12 18.11 3.38
N LEU A 539 20.07 17.44 3.83
CA LEU A 539 18.71 17.75 3.44
C LEU A 539 17.92 18.23 4.66
N GLY A 540 17.43 19.45 4.57
CA GLY A 540 16.64 20.12 5.58
C GLY A 540 15.20 20.30 5.16
N LEU A 541 14.32 20.44 6.14
CA LEU A 541 12.92 20.80 5.95
C LEU A 541 12.60 22.04 6.76
N THR A 542 12.10 23.11 6.12
CA THR A 542 11.64 24.31 6.84
C THR A 542 10.29 24.07 7.52
N ARG A 543 9.90 24.96 8.43
CA ARG A 543 8.59 24.90 9.10
C ARG A 543 7.41 24.95 8.12
N ASP A 544 7.55 25.69 7.02
CA ASP A 544 6.51 25.82 6.01
C ASP A 544 6.49 24.64 5.01
N GLY A 545 7.36 23.66 5.23
CA GLY A 545 7.44 22.42 4.46
C GLY A 545 8.17 22.59 3.14
N GLN A 546 9.16 23.49 3.09
CA GLN A 546 10.07 23.63 1.95
C GLN A 546 11.32 22.79 2.18
N ALA A 547 11.76 22.07 1.16
CA ALA A 547 13.02 21.34 1.21
C ALA A 547 14.20 22.30 1.00
N VAL A 548 15.26 22.11 1.78
CA VAL A 548 16.51 22.86 1.72
C VAL A 548 17.64 21.85 1.56
N GLN A 549 18.24 21.76 0.39
CA GLN A 549 19.37 20.88 0.13
C GLN A 549 20.65 21.71 0.11
N ASP A 550 21.62 21.37 0.96
CA ASP A 550 22.92 22.05 1.08
C ASP A 550 22.80 23.59 1.21
N GLY A 551 21.83 24.02 2.03
CA GLY A 551 21.54 25.43 2.28
C GLY A 551 20.75 26.15 1.19
N GLN A 552 20.41 25.48 0.08
CA GLN A 552 19.63 26.03 -1.03
C GLN A 552 18.19 25.53 -0.99
N VAL A 553 17.21 26.45 -1.15
CA VAL A 553 15.79 26.08 -1.20
C VAL A 553 15.48 25.43 -2.53
N GLN A 554 14.88 24.25 -2.49
CA GLN A 554 14.40 23.55 -3.68
C GLN A 554 12.99 24.01 -4.01
N GLN A 555 12.84 24.83 -5.06
CA GLN A 555 11.54 25.41 -5.45
C GLN A 555 10.67 24.46 -6.28
N ASP A 556 11.30 23.54 -7.02
CA ASP A 556 10.61 22.61 -7.92
C ASP A 556 10.07 21.36 -7.20
N TRP A 557 10.47 21.17 -5.95
CA TRP A 557 10.00 20.05 -5.13
C TRP A 557 8.62 20.35 -4.54
N PRO A 558 7.85 19.32 -4.12
CA PRO A 558 6.54 19.49 -3.53
C PRO A 558 6.58 20.50 -2.37
N ASN A 559 5.63 21.43 -2.37
CA ASN A 559 5.45 22.36 -1.27
C ASN A 559 4.55 21.70 -0.21
N ILE A 560 4.92 21.85 1.07
CA ILE A 560 4.25 21.27 2.25
C ILE A 560 4.65 19.81 2.53
N LEU A 561 5.97 19.59 2.53
CA LEU A 561 6.61 18.39 3.06
C LEU A 561 6.55 18.41 4.60
N THR A 562 6.48 17.24 5.22
CA THR A 562 6.31 17.09 6.67
C THR A 562 7.42 16.28 7.34
N ALA A 563 8.06 15.39 6.58
CA ALA A 563 9.16 14.54 7.03
C ALA A 563 10.25 14.42 5.96
N VAL A 564 11.46 14.14 6.40
CA VAL A 564 12.64 13.93 5.55
C VAL A 564 13.45 12.77 6.09
N ALA A 565 14.02 11.98 5.19
CA ALA A 565 14.98 10.94 5.50
C ALA A 565 16.03 10.89 4.39
N ALA A 566 17.25 10.55 4.75
CA ALA A 566 18.32 10.40 3.79
C ALA A 566 19.27 9.28 4.21
N ALA A 567 19.88 8.62 3.23
CA ALA A 567 20.89 7.58 3.40
C ALA A 567 21.94 7.67 2.28
N GLY A 568 23.08 7.01 2.52
CA GLY A 568 24.15 6.91 1.55
C GLY A 568 25.47 6.51 2.22
N THR A 569 25.96 5.33 1.87
CA THR A 569 27.35 4.91 2.01
C THR A 569 28.04 5.10 0.67
N GLU A 570 29.34 5.42 0.69
CA GLU A 570 30.17 5.68 -0.50
C GLU A 570 29.82 4.76 -1.70
N GLY A 571 29.44 5.36 -2.83
CA GLY A 571 29.34 4.69 -4.14
C GLY A 571 27.95 4.34 -4.66
N ALA A 572 26.88 4.46 -3.86
CA ALA A 572 25.50 4.15 -4.29
C ALA A 572 24.65 5.37 -4.71
N GLY A 573 25.18 6.58 -4.59
CA GLY A 573 24.43 7.82 -4.79
C GLY A 573 23.56 8.19 -3.58
N ALA A 574 23.22 9.47 -3.45
CA ALA A 574 22.41 9.97 -2.33
C ALA A 574 20.97 9.42 -2.42
N GLN A 575 20.56 8.64 -1.42
CA GLN A 575 19.18 8.18 -1.30
C GLN A 575 18.39 9.19 -0.47
N LEU A 576 17.54 9.96 -1.13
CA LEU A 576 16.72 10.98 -0.49
C LEU A 576 15.26 10.54 -0.47
N ALA A 577 14.61 10.67 0.69
CA ALA A 577 13.20 10.45 0.86
C ALA A 577 12.50 11.64 1.52
N LEU A 578 11.34 11.99 0.98
CA LEU A 578 10.52 13.09 1.45
C LEU A 578 9.07 12.63 1.63
N GLY A 579 8.47 12.99 2.77
CA GLY A 579 7.10 12.65 3.09
C GLY A 579 6.26 13.91 3.16
N ASP A 580 5.03 13.87 2.64
CA ASP A 580 4.15 15.03 2.62
C ASP A 580 2.97 14.94 3.60
N GLN A 581 2.20 16.05 3.69
CA GLN A 581 1.02 16.14 4.56
C GLN A 581 -0.16 15.24 4.14
N TYR A 582 -0.12 14.66 2.95
CA TYR A 582 -1.19 13.83 2.38
C TYR A 582 -0.89 12.33 2.50
N GLY A 583 0.35 11.97 2.82
CA GLY A 583 0.80 10.59 2.99
C GLY A 583 1.58 10.04 1.81
N ASP A 584 1.97 10.89 0.86
CA ASP A 584 2.81 10.52 -0.27
C ASP A 584 4.29 10.54 0.17
N ILE A 585 5.03 9.51 -0.21
CA ILE A 585 6.47 9.39 0.02
C ILE A 585 7.18 9.46 -1.33
N TYR A 586 8.05 10.45 -1.49
CA TYR A 586 8.90 10.63 -2.66
C TYR A 586 10.26 10.03 -2.36
N ILE A 587 10.72 9.13 -3.22
CA ILE A 587 12.03 8.47 -3.13
C ILE A 587 12.79 8.86 -4.38
N GLU A 588 14.05 9.30 -4.24
CA GLU A 588 14.89 9.80 -5.35
C GLU A 588 14.19 10.93 -6.13
N MET A 589 13.91 12.05 -5.45
CA MET A 589 13.14 13.19 -6.00
C MET A 589 13.71 13.75 -7.32
N ASP A 590 15.02 13.59 -7.55
CA ASP A 590 15.68 14.03 -8.78
C ASP A 590 15.31 13.17 -10.00
N ASN A 591 14.71 12.00 -9.78
CA ASN A 591 14.28 11.07 -10.81
C ASN A 591 12.77 11.17 -11.06
N ALA A 592 12.40 11.96 -12.08
CA ALA A 592 11.01 12.19 -12.46
C ALA A 592 10.25 10.91 -12.90
N ASP A 593 10.97 9.83 -13.23
CA ASP A 593 10.36 8.55 -13.63
C ASP A 593 9.87 7.72 -12.42
N ILE A 594 10.16 8.16 -11.18
CA ILE A 594 9.73 7.50 -9.95
C ILE A 594 8.53 8.24 -9.36
N PRO A 595 7.28 7.79 -9.61
CA PRO A 595 6.12 8.35 -8.93
C PRO A 595 6.19 8.19 -7.41
N PRO A 596 5.51 9.05 -6.64
CA PRO A 596 5.43 8.92 -5.19
C PRO A 596 4.78 7.59 -4.77
N VAL A 597 5.24 7.05 -3.65
CA VAL A 597 4.64 5.90 -2.97
C VAL A 597 3.38 6.39 -2.24
N GLN A 598 2.23 5.96 -2.73
CA GLN A 598 0.93 6.30 -2.15
C GLN A 598 0.46 5.19 -1.20
N ILE A 599 0.99 5.19 0.02
CA ILE A 599 0.72 4.12 1.00
C ILE A 599 -0.03 4.60 2.24
N HIS A 600 0.17 5.86 2.64
CA HIS A 600 -0.50 6.46 3.79
C HIS A 600 -1.71 7.32 3.39
N GLN A 601 -2.59 7.57 4.36
CA GLN A 601 -3.82 8.38 4.15
C GLN A 601 -3.76 9.74 4.86
N SER A 602 -2.64 10.04 5.51
CA SER A 602 -2.42 11.27 6.27
C SER A 602 -0.94 11.61 6.32
N ALA A 603 -0.65 12.79 6.88
CA ALA A 603 0.69 13.36 6.96
C ALA A 603 1.73 12.37 7.47
N ILE A 604 2.87 12.31 6.80
CA ILE A 604 4.04 11.58 7.28
C ILE A 604 4.67 12.40 8.41
N GLU A 605 4.70 11.85 9.62
CA GLU A 605 5.21 12.52 10.81
C GLU A 605 6.72 12.31 10.98
N ALA A 606 7.21 11.11 10.66
CA ALA A 606 8.62 10.76 10.76
C ALA A 606 8.99 9.74 9.69
N MET A 607 10.24 9.79 9.25
CA MET A 607 10.82 8.80 8.35
C MET A 607 12.27 8.57 8.72
N GLN A 608 12.77 7.38 8.42
CA GLN A 608 14.19 7.08 8.58
C GLN A 608 14.58 5.98 7.60
N TYR A 609 15.79 6.07 7.04
CA TYR A 609 16.41 4.94 6.38
C TYR A 609 17.07 4.03 7.41
N SER A 610 17.16 2.74 7.10
CA SER A 610 18.06 1.83 7.82
C SER A 610 19.51 2.25 7.59
N PRO A 611 20.43 2.02 8.54
CA PRO A 611 21.84 2.40 8.40
C PRO A 611 22.55 1.90 7.13
N ASP A 612 22.15 0.73 6.63
CA ASP A 612 22.61 0.12 5.38
C ASP A 612 21.91 0.66 4.12
N GLY A 613 20.97 1.61 4.25
CA GLY A 613 20.20 2.21 3.15
C GLY A 613 19.17 1.29 2.49
N ARG A 614 19.06 0.03 2.93
CA ARG A 614 18.20 -0.95 2.27
C ARG A 614 16.71 -0.70 2.48
N TYR A 615 16.34 -0.26 3.67
CA TYR A 615 14.95 -0.07 4.08
C TYR A 615 14.66 1.40 4.39
N LEU A 616 13.46 1.85 4.04
CA LEU A 616 12.88 3.11 4.49
C LEU A 616 11.65 2.80 5.33
N ALA A 617 11.62 3.31 6.55
CA ALA A 617 10.43 3.24 7.38
C ALA A 617 9.78 4.62 7.52
N SER A 618 8.44 4.64 7.48
CA SER A 618 7.64 5.86 7.57
C SER A 618 6.53 5.71 8.59
N LEU A 619 6.34 6.75 9.40
CA LEU A 619 5.23 6.88 10.36
C LEU A 619 4.26 7.93 9.87
N SER A 620 2.98 7.60 9.83
CA SER A 620 1.94 8.53 9.44
C SER A 620 0.96 8.79 10.58
N ARG A 621 0.37 9.99 10.55
CA ARG A 621 -0.75 10.39 11.39
C ARG A 621 -1.99 9.51 11.21
N ASP A 622 -2.06 8.70 10.14
CA ASP A 622 -3.10 7.68 9.98
C ASP A 622 -2.98 6.50 10.97
N GLY A 623 -1.94 6.49 11.80
CA GLY A 623 -1.69 5.45 12.80
C GLY A 623 -1.00 4.21 12.26
N LYS A 624 -0.46 4.28 11.03
CA LYS A 624 0.22 3.18 10.38
C LYS A 624 1.71 3.44 10.19
N VAL A 625 2.44 2.34 10.08
CA VAL A 625 3.86 2.32 9.75
C VAL A 625 4.06 1.57 8.47
N SER A 626 4.84 2.14 7.55
CA SER A 626 5.31 1.42 6.37
C SER A 626 6.78 1.07 6.47
N ILE A 627 7.15 -0.06 5.90
CA ILE A 627 8.55 -0.49 5.71
C ILE A 627 8.70 -0.84 4.23
N ILE A 628 9.61 -0.14 3.57
CA ILE A 628 9.86 -0.22 2.12
C ILE A 628 11.29 -0.73 1.91
N ASP A 629 11.46 -1.87 1.25
CA ASP A 629 12.73 -2.31 0.69
C ASP A 629 12.98 -1.50 -0.58
N ILE A 630 13.99 -0.64 -0.54
CA ILE A 630 14.28 0.35 -1.57
C ILE A 630 14.75 -0.33 -2.86
N GLY A 631 15.63 -1.33 -2.73
CA GLY A 631 16.13 -2.06 -3.90
C GLY A 631 14.99 -2.72 -4.66
N ARG A 632 14.09 -3.39 -3.93
CA ARG A 632 12.92 -4.04 -4.55
C ARG A 632 11.88 -3.05 -5.05
N TYR A 633 11.68 -1.95 -4.36
CA TYR A 633 10.79 -0.88 -4.85
C TYR A 633 11.28 -0.31 -6.19
N LEU A 634 12.59 -0.10 -6.35
CA LEU A 634 13.18 0.46 -7.56
C LEU A 634 13.27 -0.55 -8.72
N THR A 635 13.54 -1.83 -8.42
CA THR A 635 13.76 -2.88 -9.45
C THR A 635 12.51 -3.71 -9.80
N GLU A 636 11.61 -3.92 -8.84
CA GLU A 636 10.44 -4.83 -8.93
C GLU A 636 9.10 -4.11 -8.71
N ARG A 637 9.03 -2.81 -9.02
CA ARG A 637 7.89 -1.92 -8.67
C ARG A 637 6.49 -2.47 -8.99
N ALA A 638 6.35 -3.20 -10.09
CA ALA A 638 5.05 -3.73 -10.52
C ALA A 638 4.51 -4.86 -9.62
N THR A 639 5.40 -5.55 -8.90
CA THR A 639 5.06 -6.73 -8.10
C THR A 639 5.39 -6.56 -6.61
N TYR A 640 6.24 -5.58 -6.27
CA TYR A 640 6.63 -5.30 -4.90
C TYR A 640 5.48 -4.69 -4.09
N GLN A 641 5.30 -5.19 -2.87
CA GLN A 641 4.31 -4.70 -1.91
C GLN A 641 5.03 -4.36 -0.61
N PRO A 642 5.06 -3.07 -0.22
CA PRO A 642 5.62 -2.68 1.06
C PRO A 642 4.84 -3.25 2.24
N VAL A 643 5.52 -3.43 3.36
CA VAL A 643 4.87 -3.81 4.62
C VAL A 643 4.10 -2.60 5.15
N LEU A 644 2.82 -2.78 5.50
CA LEU A 644 1.99 -1.74 6.12
C LEU A 644 1.30 -2.28 7.37
N LEU A 645 1.74 -1.79 8.53
CA LEU A 645 1.27 -2.22 9.85
C LEU A 645 0.35 -1.17 10.44
N ASP A 646 -0.82 -1.61 10.92
CA ASP A 646 -1.74 -0.77 11.68
C ASP A 646 -1.41 -0.90 13.16
N MET A 647 -1.01 0.22 13.76
CA MET A 647 -0.63 0.27 15.16
C MET A 647 -1.82 0.45 16.10
N LYS A 648 -3.07 0.28 15.62
CA LYS A 648 -4.32 0.32 16.39
C LYS A 648 -4.46 1.56 17.28
N GLY A 649 -4.11 2.73 16.74
CA GLY A 649 -4.21 4.00 17.47
C GLY A 649 -3.02 4.32 18.38
N LEU A 650 -1.99 3.48 18.40
CA LEU A 650 -0.66 3.89 18.88
C LEU A 650 -0.11 4.89 17.86
N SER A 651 -0.36 6.19 18.09
CA SER A 651 0.33 7.25 17.38
C SER A 651 1.82 7.10 17.68
N ALA A 652 2.58 6.59 16.72
CA ALA A 652 4.01 6.45 16.90
C ALA A 652 4.66 7.82 16.68
N SER A 653 5.37 8.33 17.70
CA SER A 653 6.03 9.64 17.66
C SER A 653 7.54 9.54 17.47
N ALA A 654 8.11 8.36 17.67
CA ALA A 654 9.53 8.09 17.50
C ALA A 654 9.74 6.83 16.66
N ILE A 655 10.70 6.90 15.74
CA ILE A 655 11.15 5.80 14.89
C ILE A 655 12.67 5.70 14.98
N ALA A 656 13.21 4.49 15.11
CA ALA A 656 14.65 4.26 15.07
C ALA A 656 14.98 2.87 14.53
N PHE A 657 15.87 2.78 13.55
CA PHE A 657 16.50 1.51 13.19
C PHE A 657 17.62 1.14 14.18
N SER A 658 17.84 -0.16 14.35
CA SER A 658 19.05 -0.67 15.01
C SER A 658 20.28 -0.42 14.12
N LYS A 659 21.47 -0.32 14.74
CA LYS A 659 22.73 -0.03 14.02
C LYS A 659 23.09 -1.07 12.95
N ASP A 660 22.60 -2.28 13.12
CA ASP A 660 22.77 -3.46 12.27
C ASP A 660 21.57 -3.70 11.32
N SER A 661 20.66 -2.72 11.18
CA SER A 661 19.61 -2.70 10.15
C SER A 661 18.61 -3.86 10.16
N TRP A 662 18.46 -4.63 11.23
CA TRP A 662 17.52 -5.76 11.29
C TRP A 662 16.30 -5.51 12.19
N GLU A 663 16.36 -4.52 13.09
CA GLU A 663 15.26 -4.12 13.95
C GLU A 663 14.82 -2.67 13.66
N LEU A 664 13.52 -2.44 13.85
CA LEU A 664 12.87 -1.14 13.86
C LEU A 664 12.18 -0.94 15.22
N LEU A 665 12.55 0.12 15.93
CA LEU A 665 11.96 0.53 17.19
C LEU A 665 10.94 1.63 16.93
N LEU A 666 9.75 1.45 17.49
CA LEU A 666 8.64 2.39 17.40
C LEU A 666 8.20 2.80 18.80
N GLY A 667 8.21 4.10 19.03
CA GLY A 667 7.72 4.68 20.27
C GLY A 667 6.23 4.95 20.22
N SER A 668 5.44 4.43 21.17
CA SER A 668 3.98 4.49 21.20
C SER A 668 3.46 5.64 22.05
N LYS A 669 2.27 6.18 21.74
CA LYS A 669 1.66 7.25 22.54
C LYS A 669 1.51 6.92 24.05
N GLY A 670 1.39 5.64 24.38
CA GLY A 670 1.26 5.15 25.76
C GLY A 670 2.57 5.12 26.55
N GLY A 671 3.70 5.51 25.94
CA GLY A 671 5.01 5.41 26.57
C GLY A 671 5.69 4.06 26.39
N ASP A 672 5.13 3.17 25.57
CA ASP A 672 5.75 1.89 25.24
C ASP A 672 6.73 2.05 24.07
N ILE A 673 7.72 1.15 23.98
CA ILE A 673 8.54 1.00 22.78
C ILE A 673 8.32 -0.40 22.22
N VAL A 674 7.89 -0.46 20.97
CA VAL A 674 7.61 -1.71 20.25
C VAL A 674 8.74 -1.96 19.26
N ARG A 675 9.20 -3.20 19.20
CA ARG A 675 10.25 -3.66 18.31
C ARG A 675 9.66 -4.50 17.18
N PHE A 676 10.09 -4.19 15.97
CA PHE A 676 9.76 -4.91 14.75
C PHE A 676 11.05 -5.46 14.14
N TYR A 677 10.97 -6.66 13.58
CA TYR A 677 12.04 -7.25 12.78
C TYR A 677 11.75 -7.04 11.31
N LEU A 678 12.76 -6.78 10.49
CA LEU A 678 12.52 -6.52 9.06
C LEU A 678 12.28 -7.81 8.25
N GLY A 679 12.89 -8.92 8.66
CA GLY A 679 12.74 -10.22 8.00
C GLY A 679 11.56 -11.04 8.54
N SER A 680 10.76 -11.60 7.64
CA SER A 680 9.59 -12.42 7.98
C SER A 680 9.99 -13.75 8.65
N GLU A 681 11.19 -14.25 8.33
CA GLU A 681 11.75 -15.47 8.91
C GLU A 681 11.77 -15.46 10.45
N ILE A 682 12.13 -14.32 11.06
CA ILE A 682 12.21 -14.22 12.54
C ILE A 682 10.84 -14.43 13.17
N TYR A 683 9.78 -13.89 12.56
CA TYR A 683 8.41 -14.12 13.03
C TYR A 683 7.98 -15.56 12.79
N ALA A 684 8.31 -16.14 11.64
CA ALA A 684 8.02 -17.54 11.36
C ALA A 684 8.69 -18.48 12.38
N GLN A 685 9.97 -18.29 12.70
CA GLN A 685 10.70 -19.06 13.70
C GLN A 685 10.10 -18.90 15.11
N LYS A 686 9.79 -17.66 15.53
CA LYS A 686 9.15 -17.38 16.83
C LYS A 686 7.77 -18.03 16.92
N LEU A 687 6.96 -17.91 15.87
CA LEU A 687 5.62 -18.48 15.79
C LEU A 687 5.68 -20.01 15.86
N CYS A 688 6.62 -20.60 15.11
CA CYS A 688 6.81 -22.03 15.05
C CYS A 688 7.21 -22.62 16.40
N ARG A 689 8.16 -21.98 17.11
CA ARG A 689 8.54 -22.36 18.48
C ARG A 689 7.34 -22.38 19.43
N LEU A 690 6.49 -21.35 19.41
CA LEU A 690 5.30 -21.29 20.25
C LEU A 690 4.25 -22.35 19.88
N LEU A 691 4.13 -22.67 18.60
CA LEU A 691 3.24 -23.75 18.13
C LEU A 691 3.72 -25.12 18.64
N GLU A 692 5.03 -25.38 18.62
CA GLU A 692 5.61 -26.61 19.16
C GLU A 692 5.41 -26.74 20.67
N GLU A 693 5.66 -25.66 21.43
CA GLU A 693 5.43 -25.60 22.88
C GLU A 693 3.97 -25.87 23.25
N ARG A 694 3.04 -25.32 22.47
CA ARG A 694 1.60 -25.50 22.69
C ARG A 694 1.10 -26.89 22.33
N GLY A 695 1.57 -27.44 21.22
CA GLY A 695 0.97 -28.58 20.55
C GLY A 695 1.70 -29.91 20.72
N GLY A 696 2.94 -29.92 21.24
CA GLY A 696 3.67 -31.15 21.54
C GLY A 696 3.80 -32.12 20.35
N GLY A 697 4.01 -31.61 19.13
CA GLY A 697 4.11 -32.42 17.91
C GLY A 697 2.80 -33.05 17.40
N ALA A 698 1.65 -32.81 18.06
CA ALA A 698 0.35 -33.41 17.76
C ALA A 698 -0.66 -32.41 17.15
N LEU A 699 -0.20 -31.28 16.61
CA LEU A 699 -1.08 -30.31 15.93
C LEU A 699 -1.66 -30.90 14.64
N ASP A 700 -2.97 -30.73 14.45
CA ASP A 700 -3.63 -30.99 13.17
C ASP A 700 -3.37 -29.83 12.21
N TRP A 701 -2.29 -29.95 11.43
CA TRP A 701 -1.95 -28.99 10.39
C TRP A 701 -2.86 -29.10 9.17
N ALA A 702 -3.47 -30.28 8.95
CA ALA A 702 -4.25 -30.60 7.76
C ALA A 702 -5.63 -29.95 7.80
N GLY A 703 -6.30 -29.93 8.95
CA GLY A 703 -7.65 -29.34 9.10
C GLY A 703 -7.73 -27.91 8.56
N PRO A 704 -6.98 -26.94 9.12
CA PRO A 704 -7.01 -25.56 8.62
C PRO A 704 -6.43 -25.42 7.20
N TRP A 705 -5.47 -26.26 6.81
CA TRP A 705 -4.99 -26.24 5.44
C TRP A 705 -6.12 -26.60 4.45
N GLU A 706 -6.81 -27.72 4.65
CA GLU A 706 -7.88 -28.16 3.76
C GLU A 706 -9.07 -27.19 3.76
N GLU A 707 -9.43 -26.65 4.93
CA GLU A 707 -10.52 -25.68 5.06
C GLU A 707 -10.26 -24.40 4.24
N TYR A 708 -9.03 -23.88 4.28
CA TYR A 708 -8.71 -22.57 3.70
C TYR A 708 -7.97 -22.62 2.35
N PHE A 709 -7.14 -23.63 2.08
CA PHE A 709 -6.50 -23.86 0.77
C PHE A 709 -7.35 -24.69 -0.19
N GLN A 710 -8.36 -25.42 0.30
CA GLN A 710 -9.18 -26.35 -0.51
C GLN A 710 -8.35 -27.38 -1.28
N GLU A 711 -7.21 -27.79 -0.71
CA GLU A 711 -6.29 -28.77 -1.29
C GLU A 711 -6.02 -29.90 -0.30
N SER A 712 -6.20 -31.14 -0.75
CA SER A 712 -5.80 -32.34 -0.01
C SER A 712 -4.29 -32.56 -0.14
N GLY A 713 -3.57 -32.67 0.97
CA GLY A 713 -2.12 -32.94 0.97
C GLY A 713 -1.51 -32.82 2.35
N THR A 714 -0.22 -33.12 2.46
CA THR A 714 0.58 -32.84 3.68
C THR A 714 0.97 -31.36 3.69
N PRO A 715 0.35 -30.54 4.55
CA PRO A 715 0.69 -29.13 4.64
C PRO A 715 2.09 -28.92 5.23
N PRO A 716 2.71 -27.75 5.03
CA PRO A 716 3.89 -27.35 5.77
C PRO A 716 3.64 -27.43 7.28
N SER A 717 4.63 -27.92 8.01
CA SER A 717 4.63 -28.03 9.46
C SER A 717 5.96 -27.53 10.00
N CYS A 718 6.03 -27.25 11.29
CA CYS A 718 7.26 -26.83 11.96
C CYS A 718 8.44 -27.82 11.91
N LYS A 719 8.21 -29.07 11.48
CA LYS A 719 9.19 -30.17 11.50
C LYS A 719 9.87 -30.41 10.16
#